data_AF-T0R5V6-F1
#
_entry.id   AF-T0R5V6-F1
#
_cell.length_a   1.000
_cell.length_b   1.000
_cell.length_c   1.000
_cell.angle_alpha   90.00
_cell.angle_beta   90.00
_cell.angle_gamma   90.00
#
_symmetry.space_group_name_H-M   'P 1'
#
loop_
_entity.id
_entity.type
_entity.pdbx_description
1 polymer ?
#
loop_
_entity_poly.entity_id
_entity_poly.type
_entity_poly.pdbx_seq_one_letter_code
_entity_poly.pdbx_strand_id
1 'polypeptide(L)'
;MHWTPWVVASLPVLAAAASSRADLCDSAQFQRLPLAPLGDGPARFKSLASATDVCFQVALDDAEATWLGLTVSPTAAMVNDPTNAAVIYNAQAGNVGVYTLGGYEPELLTPQSSNVAVRVHSHTRVNGSLQVTFQRPLVVAGDVRIDLDRPTILNWAYGHDAWPSYHQDRGSATVRIDTAIDSPSLCSSPAFTLLPLLPLGESPIQYKTLADDARICIHAELHDPQATWLGLAFSNSTNMVNDPFNNAVVFDGTNAPTAYALTGFDPEFMLRLADQSHLRIFAASSINGVLRLTYERSLAAVASSDVAIDVTKPDTILNWAYGHDAWPSYHQDRGSARVALSRSVVGATSLCASKWFQHGRTLQPLDPSGILQIKHLVYDGHACIQLVLSDVKATWLGLSLAPKAQMVNDPVNNAVVFDFSKPTPALFALTGYEPEDILPLAATSDASSFVLYSASVANGTAQFTFQRRLDAATATDVAIAPNADAIVNWAYGHDAWPSYHQDRGSSLLTFQSLQLTSAASPSAVSTSTLYIVLGLIVWLVFVGLVATHVFAYPLRRWLNTTFVAPPRFQRSVGLLHTWLLQPLSDLKVGEAIVLLHYVGCLGLVGAAVAASFEPSRVWSLVSGHLALVHLMLLLLPVARGVHWEVLVFGSSFERVLKFHRVLGRLFVVFAAWHLYLNAQRISVLSMTSYGSQGVVPFFGFSAFLSFALLGLFAVPYVRRNHFELFYYVHRVAAVGGLVFACLHARTVWLSLILPLTLYVGSYLWRLRSHWNRFRVVLSSHTEKTVTIVLPSTPQTKAWARDMPLGAYFWVAIPAISWLQWHPFSAMATVDASGAPTIGFVIKATTDGSFVDDVYTSLLGVETTVVVGGPYGNLSINLDEYDTVLLIAGGIGVTPLLHILNQQEKTAKSTTTTTLHWIVRTPSEFGAPADFLPKSADNLRLYADEVTEHGRVLLSDERSLSYAFGRPRIDDLLKPYAGTKTCVLVCGPPGLAAHVQAQAYVYGLDLHKETFLL
;
A
#
# COMPACT_ATOMS: atom_id res chain seq x y z
N MET A 1 0.35 46.71 -6.92
CA MET A 1 0.78 45.58 -6.06
C MET A 1 1.35 44.51 -6.98
N HIS A 2 2.66 44.24 -6.85
CA HIS A 2 3.40 43.33 -7.71
C HIS A 2 2.96 41.88 -7.50
N TRP A 3 2.64 41.20 -8.60
CA TRP A 3 2.42 39.76 -8.68
C TRP A 3 3.61 39.11 -9.38
N THR A 4 4.27 38.15 -8.72
CA THR A 4 5.28 37.27 -9.33
C THR A 4 4.63 35.95 -9.76
N PRO A 5 4.91 35.43 -10.97
CA PRO A 5 4.42 34.13 -11.42
C PRO A 5 5.42 33.02 -11.02
N TRP A 6 4.90 31.92 -10.46
CA TRP A 6 5.69 30.73 -10.18
C TRP A 6 5.83 29.88 -11.44
N VAL A 7 7.09 29.65 -11.82
CA VAL A 7 7.55 28.92 -12.99
C VAL A 7 7.49 27.41 -12.74
N VAL A 8 7.08 26.69 -13.79
CA VAL A 8 7.06 25.22 -13.94
C VAL A 8 8.47 24.65 -13.77
N ALA A 9 8.66 23.75 -12.80
CA ALA A 9 9.90 22.98 -12.67
C ALA A 9 9.85 21.73 -13.54
N SER A 10 10.77 21.67 -14.49
CA SER A 10 11.07 20.56 -15.41
C SER A 10 11.82 19.42 -14.71
N LEU A 11 11.58 18.19 -15.18
CA LEU A 11 12.28 16.94 -14.83
C LEU A 11 13.80 17.03 -15.09
N PRO A 12 14.68 16.40 -14.27
CA PRO A 12 16.09 16.34 -14.57
C PRO A 12 16.39 15.19 -15.55
N VAL A 13 17.10 15.55 -16.61
CA VAL A 13 17.76 14.67 -17.58
C VAL A 13 19.06 14.13 -16.97
N LEU A 14 19.35 12.85 -17.22
CA LEU A 14 20.59 12.14 -16.91
C LEU A 14 21.82 12.90 -17.42
N ALA A 15 22.72 13.30 -16.51
CA ALA A 15 24.07 13.74 -16.83
C ALA A 15 25.08 12.65 -16.41
N ALA A 16 25.82 12.14 -17.39
CA ALA A 16 26.91 11.19 -17.19
C ALA A 16 28.05 11.82 -16.38
N ALA A 17 28.41 11.20 -15.26
CA ALA A 17 29.51 11.62 -14.40
C ALA A 17 30.83 10.95 -14.81
N ALA A 18 31.88 11.76 -14.84
CA ALA A 18 33.25 11.38 -15.10
C ALA A 18 33.81 10.38 -14.06
N SER A 19 34.62 9.44 -14.52
CA SER A 19 35.32 8.42 -13.74
C SER A 19 36.21 9.01 -12.64
N SER A 20 35.79 8.90 -11.38
CA SER A 20 36.65 8.97 -10.20
C SER A 20 37.00 7.54 -9.75
N ARG A 21 38.26 7.29 -9.38
CA ARG A 21 38.67 6.01 -8.77
C ARG A 21 37.83 5.80 -7.51
N ALA A 22 37.10 4.69 -7.43
CA ALA A 22 36.30 4.36 -6.26
C ALA A 22 37.19 4.17 -5.02
N ASP A 23 36.83 4.79 -3.91
CA ASP A 23 37.50 4.63 -2.61
C ASP A 23 37.31 3.21 -2.06
N LEU A 24 38.38 2.59 -1.57
CA LEU A 24 38.37 1.18 -1.16
C LEU A 24 37.51 0.97 0.09
N CYS A 25 37.52 1.93 1.03
CA CYS A 25 36.69 1.91 2.23
C CYS A 25 35.19 2.11 1.95
N ASP A 26 34.83 2.78 0.85
CA ASP A 26 33.44 2.98 0.43
C ASP A 26 32.91 1.83 -0.43
N SER A 27 33.78 0.88 -0.78
CA SER A 27 33.39 -0.27 -1.59
C SER A 27 32.35 -1.12 -0.87
N ALA A 28 31.36 -1.60 -1.64
CA ALA A 28 30.38 -2.56 -1.15
C ALA A 28 31.04 -3.86 -0.62
N GLN A 29 32.28 -4.14 -1.03
CA GLN A 29 33.07 -5.27 -0.53
C GLN A 29 33.53 -5.02 0.91
N PHE A 30 34.16 -3.87 1.19
CA PHE A 30 34.60 -3.53 2.54
C PHE A 30 33.44 -3.38 3.53
N GLN A 31 32.31 -2.81 3.07
CA GLN A 31 31.12 -2.63 3.92
C GLN A 31 30.48 -3.95 4.37
N ARG A 32 30.63 -5.03 3.60
CA ARG A 32 30.10 -6.36 3.94
C ARG A 32 31.02 -7.20 4.83
N LEU A 33 32.29 -6.82 4.98
CA LEU A 33 33.21 -7.56 5.84
C LEU A 33 32.81 -7.38 7.33
N PRO A 34 32.73 -8.49 8.10
CA PRO A 34 32.50 -8.42 9.54
C PRO A 34 33.75 -7.95 10.27
N LEU A 35 33.59 -7.31 11.44
CA LEU A 35 34.69 -7.05 12.36
C LEU A 35 35.09 -8.36 13.04
N ALA A 36 36.34 -8.77 12.87
CA ALA A 36 36.94 -9.93 13.54
C ALA A 36 37.70 -9.49 14.81
N PRO A 37 37.81 -10.34 15.84
CA PRO A 37 38.68 -10.06 16.99
C PRO A 37 40.12 -9.77 16.55
N LEU A 38 40.75 -8.75 17.14
CA LEU A 38 42.14 -8.40 16.88
C LEU A 38 43.03 -9.05 17.97
N GLY A 39 43.34 -10.33 17.77
CA GLY A 39 43.94 -11.17 18.82
C GLY A 39 42.95 -11.47 19.95
N ASP A 40 43.45 -11.64 21.17
CA ASP A 40 42.63 -11.91 22.37
C ASP A 40 42.17 -10.61 23.09
N GLY A 41 42.40 -9.45 22.48
CA GLY A 41 42.07 -8.14 23.04
C GLY A 41 40.63 -7.69 22.83
N PRO A 42 40.19 -6.61 23.51
CA PRO A 42 38.85 -6.04 23.35
C PRO A 42 38.65 -5.32 21.99
N ALA A 43 39.71 -5.11 21.23
CA ALA A 43 39.65 -4.51 19.92
C ALA A 43 39.22 -5.52 18.85
N ARG A 44 38.43 -5.06 17.89
CA ARG A 44 38.03 -5.82 16.69
C ARG A 44 38.41 -5.03 15.45
N PHE A 45 38.79 -5.72 14.38
CA PHE A 45 39.20 -5.08 13.14
C PHE A 45 38.64 -5.79 11.91
N LYS A 46 38.62 -5.08 10.79
CA LYS A 46 38.49 -5.65 9.45
C LYS A 46 39.40 -4.90 8.49
N SER A 47 39.84 -5.59 7.45
CA SER A 47 40.72 -5.02 6.44
C SER A 47 40.29 -5.43 5.04
N LEU A 48 40.53 -4.58 4.05
CA LEU A 48 40.47 -4.98 2.63
C LEU A 48 41.60 -4.27 1.90
N ALA A 49 42.39 -5.02 1.14
CA ALA A 49 43.47 -4.50 0.32
C ALA A 49 43.14 -4.62 -1.17
N SER A 50 43.54 -3.59 -1.91
CA SER A 50 43.68 -3.60 -3.36
C SER A 50 45.14 -3.86 -3.74
N ALA A 51 45.47 -3.75 -5.02
CA ALA A 51 46.86 -3.85 -5.49
C ALA A 51 47.78 -2.73 -4.95
N THR A 52 47.23 -1.61 -4.47
CA THR A 52 48.00 -0.42 -4.06
C THR A 52 47.71 0.08 -2.65
N ASP A 53 46.50 -0.15 -2.14
CA ASP A 53 45.99 0.45 -0.92
C ASP A 53 45.34 -0.60 -0.02
N VAL A 54 45.28 -0.31 1.28
CA VAL A 54 44.52 -1.08 2.27
C VAL A 54 43.60 -0.16 3.06
N CYS A 55 42.37 -0.62 3.26
CA CYS A 55 41.41 -0.01 4.17
C CYS A 55 41.36 -0.79 5.48
N PHE A 56 41.42 -0.10 6.61
CA PHE A 56 41.22 -0.65 7.94
C PHE A 56 40.00 -0.02 8.59
N GLN A 57 39.23 -0.83 9.33
CA GLN A 57 38.29 -0.35 10.33
C GLN A 57 38.58 -1.08 11.62
N VAL A 58 38.82 -0.33 12.69
CA VAL A 58 39.01 -0.86 14.05
C VAL A 58 37.93 -0.31 14.96
N ALA A 59 37.40 -1.17 15.82
CA ALA A 59 36.37 -0.86 16.79
C ALA A 59 36.78 -1.40 18.16
N LEU A 60 36.57 -0.61 19.20
CA LEU A 60 36.81 -0.98 20.60
C LEU A 60 35.52 -0.78 21.39
N ASP A 61 34.98 -1.85 21.96
CA ASP A 61 33.77 -1.80 22.79
C ASP A 61 34.14 -1.54 24.26
N ASP A 62 34.64 -0.33 24.55
CA ASP A 62 34.95 0.13 25.91
C ASP A 62 34.43 1.57 26.11
N ALA A 63 33.40 1.70 26.95
CA ALA A 63 32.74 2.98 27.19
C ALA A 63 33.63 4.01 27.90
N GLU A 64 34.65 3.56 28.63
CA GLU A 64 35.60 4.40 29.38
C GLU A 64 36.78 4.85 28.51
N ALA A 65 36.97 4.26 27.33
CA ALA A 65 38.04 4.64 26.41
C ALA A 65 37.87 6.07 25.88
N THR A 66 38.95 6.84 26.01
CA THR A 66 39.08 8.23 25.54
C THR A 66 39.90 8.32 24.25
N TRP A 67 40.72 7.30 23.96
CA TRP A 67 41.45 7.18 22.69
C TRP A 67 41.72 5.72 22.32
N LEU A 68 41.83 5.46 21.01
CA LEU A 68 42.14 4.15 20.44
C LEU A 68 43.23 4.30 19.37
N GLY A 69 44.26 3.46 19.44
CA GLY A 69 45.38 3.42 18.51
C GLY A 69 45.53 2.08 17.79
N LEU A 70 45.88 2.14 16.51
CA LEU A 70 46.27 0.98 15.69
C LEU A 70 47.53 1.31 14.88
N THR A 71 48.47 0.38 14.82
CA THR A 71 49.70 0.51 14.02
C THR A 71 50.06 -0.80 13.33
N VAL A 72 50.68 -0.69 12.15
CA VAL A 72 51.31 -1.81 11.45
C VAL A 72 52.76 -1.87 11.93
N SER A 73 53.19 -3.01 12.47
CA SER A 73 54.48 -3.12 13.16
C SER A 73 55.36 -4.23 12.57
N PRO A 74 56.69 -4.12 12.67
CA PRO A 74 57.60 -5.19 12.27
C PRO A 74 57.74 -6.28 13.36
N THR A 75 57.42 -5.95 14.61
CA THR A 75 57.47 -6.87 15.75
C THR A 75 56.26 -6.70 16.68
N ALA A 76 56.10 -7.59 17.66
CA ALA A 76 55.07 -7.48 18.69
C ALA A 76 55.33 -6.37 19.73
N ALA A 77 56.48 -5.67 19.67
CA ALA A 77 56.79 -4.55 20.54
C ALA A 77 56.05 -3.27 20.09
N MET A 78 55.58 -2.46 21.04
CA MET A 78 54.89 -1.19 20.75
C MET A 78 55.83 -0.15 20.13
N VAL A 79 57.08 -0.11 20.59
CA VAL A 79 58.13 0.77 20.08
C VAL A 79 59.11 -0.10 19.30
N ASN A 80 59.40 0.25 18.05
CA ASN A 80 60.22 -0.54 17.13
C ASN A 80 61.38 0.29 16.57
N ASP A 81 62.45 -0.39 16.15
CA ASP A 81 63.52 0.17 15.33
C ASP A 81 63.62 -0.65 14.03
N PRO A 82 63.33 -0.07 12.85
CA PRO A 82 62.91 1.31 12.59
C PRO A 82 61.50 1.64 13.13
N THR A 83 61.26 2.92 13.46
CA THR A 83 60.00 3.40 14.05
C THR A 83 58.81 3.24 13.10
N ASN A 84 57.67 2.83 13.64
CA ASN A 84 56.40 2.68 12.93
C ASN A 84 55.41 3.81 13.28
N ALA A 85 54.46 4.07 12.39
CA ALA A 85 53.43 5.09 12.57
C ALA A 85 52.13 4.50 13.15
N ALA A 86 51.54 5.18 14.14
CA ALA A 86 50.28 4.81 14.76
C ALA A 86 49.16 5.78 14.37
N VAL A 87 48.01 5.25 13.95
CA VAL A 87 46.78 6.01 13.74
C VAL A 87 46.00 6.03 15.05
N ILE A 88 45.82 7.22 15.61
CA ILE A 88 45.17 7.42 16.90
C ILE A 88 43.87 8.18 16.71
N TYR A 89 42.76 7.59 17.13
CA TYR A 89 41.48 8.29 17.29
C TYR A 89 41.39 8.86 18.70
N ASN A 90 41.43 10.19 18.82
CA ASN A 90 41.18 10.90 20.07
C ASN A 90 39.69 11.24 20.16
N ALA A 91 38.97 10.50 21.00
CA ALA A 91 37.53 10.65 21.14
C ALA A 91 37.12 11.95 21.84
N GLN A 92 38.00 12.50 22.71
CA GLN A 92 37.75 13.77 23.39
C GLN A 92 37.87 14.97 22.44
N ALA A 93 38.88 14.97 21.57
CA ALA A 93 39.08 16.02 20.56
C ALA A 93 38.24 15.80 19.29
N GLY A 94 37.65 14.62 19.11
CA GLY A 94 36.87 14.26 17.92
C GLY A 94 37.70 14.26 16.64
N ASN A 95 38.98 13.89 16.73
CA ASN A 95 39.89 13.90 15.58
C ASN A 95 40.76 12.63 15.54
N VAL A 96 41.33 12.37 14.37
CA VAL A 96 42.25 11.25 14.14
C VAL A 96 43.59 11.81 13.68
N GLY A 97 44.67 11.42 14.34
CA GLY A 97 46.04 11.86 14.05
C GLY A 97 46.99 10.68 13.82
N VAL A 98 48.06 10.92 13.07
CA VAL A 98 49.14 9.94 12.86
C VAL A 98 50.37 10.38 13.66
N TYR A 99 50.90 9.47 14.47
CA TYR A 99 52.00 9.73 15.39
C TYR A 99 53.12 8.70 15.19
N THR A 100 54.37 9.15 15.22
CA THR A 100 55.53 8.26 15.23
C THR A 100 55.84 7.87 16.68
N LEU A 101 56.01 6.56 16.93
CA LEU A 101 56.29 6.01 18.26
C LEU A 101 57.81 6.02 18.52
N GLY A 102 58.33 7.12 19.08
CA GLY A 102 59.77 7.31 19.32
C GLY A 102 60.31 6.77 20.66
N GLY A 103 59.44 6.34 21.56
CA GLY A 103 59.80 5.82 22.89
C GLY A 103 58.56 5.45 23.72
N TYR A 104 58.77 5.07 24.99
CA TYR A 104 57.70 4.55 25.85
C TYR A 104 56.92 5.65 26.58
N GLU A 105 57.51 6.83 26.71
CA GLU A 105 56.91 8.00 27.35
C GLU A 105 56.03 8.81 26.37
N PRO A 106 54.86 9.34 26.81
CA PRO A 106 53.98 10.16 25.96
C PRO A 106 54.66 11.38 25.32
N GLU A 107 55.72 11.91 25.95
CA GLU A 107 56.51 13.05 25.45
C GLU A 107 57.32 12.71 24.18
N LEU A 108 57.52 11.42 23.91
CA LEU A 108 58.27 10.93 22.75
C LEU A 108 57.36 10.61 21.55
N LEU A 109 56.06 10.96 21.64
CA LEU A 109 55.11 10.91 20.53
C LEU A 109 55.26 12.15 19.64
N THR A 110 55.71 11.95 18.40
CA THR A 110 55.85 13.05 17.45
C THR A 110 54.72 13.03 16.41
N PRO A 111 53.88 14.07 16.32
CA PRO A 111 52.83 14.14 15.30
C PRO A 111 53.44 14.32 13.90
N GLN A 112 52.95 13.55 12.92
CA GLN A 112 53.42 13.71 11.54
C GLN A 112 52.76 14.94 10.89
N SER A 113 53.57 15.88 10.40
CA SER A 113 53.11 17.19 9.88
C SER A 113 52.53 17.16 8.47
N SER A 114 52.62 16.02 7.76
CA SER A 114 52.03 15.83 6.43
C SER A 114 51.24 14.51 6.37
N ASN A 115 49.91 14.59 6.57
CA ASN A 115 48.95 13.47 6.40
C ASN A 115 48.78 13.07 4.92
N VAL A 116 49.86 12.84 4.17
CA VAL A 116 49.76 12.55 2.72
C VAL A 116 49.44 11.07 2.45
N ALA A 117 49.73 10.16 3.39
CA ALA A 117 49.55 8.72 3.15
C ALA A 117 48.32 8.09 3.82
N VAL A 118 47.85 8.59 4.98
CA VAL A 118 46.68 8.02 5.68
C VAL A 118 45.45 8.92 5.48
N ARG A 119 44.43 8.39 4.82
CA ARG A 119 43.15 9.07 4.59
C ARG A 119 42.09 8.53 5.54
N VAL A 120 41.64 9.37 6.47
CA VAL A 120 40.58 9.01 7.43
C VAL A 120 39.22 9.14 6.73
N HIS A 121 38.43 8.09 6.80
CA HIS A 121 37.13 7.97 6.12
C HIS A 121 35.97 8.24 7.07
N SER A 122 36.00 7.62 8.24
CA SER A 122 35.01 7.86 9.29
C SER A 122 35.62 7.65 10.66
N HIS A 123 35.15 8.39 11.65
CA HIS A 123 35.41 8.13 13.06
C HIS A 123 34.13 8.45 13.83
N THR A 124 33.72 7.55 14.71
CA THR A 124 32.45 7.68 15.42
C THR A 124 32.55 7.04 16.79
N ARG A 125 31.83 7.61 17.75
CA ARG A 125 31.55 7.00 19.04
C ARG A 125 30.07 6.63 19.09
N VAL A 126 29.75 5.34 19.10
CA VAL A 126 28.36 4.83 19.09
C VAL A 126 28.20 3.83 20.23
N ASN A 127 27.25 4.08 21.14
CA ASN A 127 26.96 3.20 22.29
C ASN A 127 28.17 2.83 23.16
N GLY A 128 29.12 3.77 23.35
CA GLY A 128 30.34 3.51 24.10
C GLY A 128 31.45 2.81 23.30
N SER A 129 31.22 2.41 22.04
CA SER A 129 32.25 1.85 21.16
C SER A 129 32.97 2.94 20.38
N LEU A 130 34.30 2.97 20.43
CA LEU A 130 35.14 3.83 19.59
C LEU A 130 35.44 3.12 18.27
N GLN A 131 35.09 3.74 17.15
CA GLN A 131 35.34 3.19 15.83
C GLN A 131 36.06 4.21 14.93
N VAL A 132 37.11 3.76 14.25
CA VAL A 132 37.81 4.54 13.22
C VAL A 132 38.05 3.71 11.97
N THR A 133 37.77 4.31 10.81
CA THR A 133 38.00 3.75 9.48
C THR A 133 38.95 4.65 8.71
N PHE A 134 40.04 4.09 8.20
CA PHE A 134 41.05 4.82 7.44
C PHE A 134 41.67 3.96 6.33
N GLN A 135 42.20 4.63 5.31
CA GLN A 135 42.87 4.01 4.17
C GLN A 135 44.34 4.45 4.13
N ARG A 136 45.25 3.54 3.81
CA ARG A 136 46.67 3.84 3.56
C ARG A 136 47.23 3.02 2.39
N PRO A 137 48.24 3.50 1.66
CA PRO A 137 49.00 2.69 0.71
C PRO A 137 49.65 1.48 1.37
N LEU A 138 49.89 0.40 0.59
CA LEU A 138 50.64 -0.77 1.07
C LEU A 138 52.11 -0.44 1.37
N VAL A 139 52.65 0.58 0.71
CA VAL A 139 54.03 1.07 0.88
C VAL A 139 53.99 2.57 1.21
N VAL A 140 54.47 2.93 2.39
CA VAL A 140 54.57 4.33 2.86
C VAL A 140 56.03 4.59 3.24
N ALA A 141 56.62 5.68 2.74
CA ALA A 141 58.00 6.04 3.05
C ALA A 141 58.15 6.36 4.54
N GLY A 142 59.06 5.65 5.24
CA GLY A 142 59.28 5.83 6.68
C GLY A 142 58.31 5.09 7.60
N ASP A 143 57.53 4.15 7.07
CA ASP A 143 56.60 3.29 7.83
C ASP A 143 56.65 1.84 7.31
N VAL A 144 56.04 0.90 8.04
CA VAL A 144 56.10 -0.53 7.73
C VAL A 144 55.32 -0.87 6.44
N ARG A 145 55.96 -1.62 5.54
CA ARG A 145 55.35 -2.16 4.32
C ARG A 145 54.42 -3.32 4.65
N ILE A 146 53.24 -3.34 4.02
CA ILE A 146 52.35 -4.50 4.03
C ILE A 146 52.66 -5.35 2.80
N ASP A 147 52.99 -6.62 3.04
CA ASP A 147 53.13 -7.66 2.02
C ASP A 147 51.89 -8.55 2.08
N LEU A 148 51.11 -8.60 1.00
CA LEU A 148 49.84 -9.34 0.98
C LEU A 148 50.04 -10.85 0.97
N ASP A 149 51.25 -11.33 0.66
CA ASP A 149 51.61 -12.75 0.65
C ASP A 149 52.10 -13.24 2.01
N ARG A 150 52.24 -12.34 3.00
CA ARG A 150 52.71 -12.66 4.35
C ARG A 150 51.76 -12.12 5.43
N PRO A 151 51.66 -12.79 6.58
CA PRO A 151 50.94 -12.22 7.71
C PRO A 151 51.56 -10.88 8.14
N THR A 152 50.71 -9.91 8.46
CA THR A 152 51.05 -8.58 8.94
C THR A 152 50.86 -8.52 10.45
N ILE A 153 51.77 -7.88 11.19
CA ILE A 153 51.60 -7.67 12.63
C ILE A 153 50.90 -6.33 12.84
N LEU A 154 49.80 -6.35 13.59
CA LEU A 154 49.08 -5.16 14.03
C LEU A 154 49.21 -5.02 15.55
N ASN A 155 49.69 -3.88 15.99
CA ASN A 155 49.71 -3.53 17.41
C ASN A 155 48.59 -2.53 17.69
N TRP A 156 47.89 -2.72 18.80
CA TRP A 156 46.79 -1.87 19.23
C TRP A 156 46.97 -1.47 20.68
N ALA A 157 46.43 -0.30 21.03
CA ALA A 157 46.43 0.22 22.39
C ALA A 157 45.25 1.18 22.59
N TYR A 158 44.76 1.32 23.81
CA TYR A 158 43.75 2.31 24.17
C TYR A 158 43.98 2.82 25.59
N GLY A 159 43.38 3.95 25.93
CA GLY A 159 43.47 4.53 27.27
C GLY A 159 42.17 5.16 27.72
N HIS A 160 42.05 5.35 29.04
CA HIS A 160 40.92 6.03 29.70
C HIS A 160 41.24 7.49 30.07
N ASP A 161 42.52 7.89 30.01
CA ASP A 161 42.98 9.24 30.30
C ASP A 161 43.00 10.13 29.05
N ALA A 162 43.07 11.46 29.21
CA ALA A 162 43.12 12.38 28.08
C ALA A 162 44.38 12.17 27.21
N TRP A 163 44.21 12.01 25.89
CA TRP A 163 45.32 11.83 24.97
C TRP A 163 46.18 13.12 24.83
N PRO A 164 47.53 13.03 24.81
CA PRO A 164 48.35 11.82 24.94
C PRO A 164 48.53 11.34 26.38
N SER A 165 48.39 10.04 26.61
CA SER A 165 48.56 9.38 27.91
C SER A 165 49.22 8.01 27.77
N TYR A 166 49.57 7.38 28.88
CA TYR A 166 49.84 5.95 28.90
C TYR A 166 48.57 5.17 28.54
N HIS A 167 48.74 3.99 27.95
CA HIS A 167 47.62 3.10 27.60
C HIS A 167 47.12 2.35 28.85
N GLN A 168 45.82 2.10 28.89
CA GLN A 168 45.21 1.20 29.87
C GLN A 168 45.53 -0.26 29.54
N ASP A 169 45.46 -0.62 28.25
CA ASP A 169 45.82 -1.95 27.76
C ASP A 169 46.40 -1.88 26.34
N ARG A 170 47.12 -2.93 25.95
CA ARG A 170 47.82 -3.05 24.67
C ARG A 170 47.89 -4.49 24.22
N GLY A 171 47.97 -4.71 22.90
CA GLY A 171 48.21 -6.06 22.37
C GLY A 171 48.78 -6.06 20.97
N SER A 172 49.20 -7.26 20.54
CA SER A 172 49.74 -7.52 19.21
C SER A 172 49.05 -8.74 18.62
N ALA A 173 48.71 -8.67 17.33
CA ALA A 173 48.11 -9.78 16.61
C ALA A 173 48.76 -9.93 15.23
N THR A 174 49.11 -11.17 14.87
CA THR A 174 49.51 -11.52 13.50
C THR A 174 48.27 -11.83 12.69
N VAL A 175 47.99 -11.00 11.68
CA VAL A 175 46.77 -11.06 10.88
C VAL A 175 47.08 -11.19 9.39
N ARG A 176 46.16 -11.78 8.64
CA ARG A 176 46.22 -11.76 7.17
C ARG A 176 45.32 -10.64 6.65
N ILE A 177 45.80 -9.87 5.69
CA ILE A 177 45.03 -8.78 5.07
C ILE A 177 44.20 -9.36 3.92
N ASP A 178 42.89 -9.12 3.91
CA ASP A 178 41.96 -9.67 2.91
C ASP A 178 42.14 -8.99 1.54
N THR A 179 42.28 -9.73 0.43
CA THR A 179 42.57 -9.17 -0.91
C THR A 179 41.49 -9.39 -1.97
N ALA A 180 40.67 -10.43 -1.84
CA ALA A 180 39.39 -10.68 -2.52
C ALA A 180 38.87 -12.04 -2.03
N ILE A 181 37.55 -12.27 -2.12
CA ILE A 181 36.79 -13.37 -1.49
C ILE A 181 37.51 -14.73 -1.54
N ASP A 182 38.09 -15.16 -0.42
CA ASP A 182 38.14 -16.57 -0.05
C ASP A 182 36.74 -16.98 0.42
N SER A 183 36.31 -18.20 0.10
CA SER A 183 35.05 -18.75 0.62
C SER A 183 35.01 -18.61 2.15
N PRO A 184 33.86 -18.20 2.75
CA PRO A 184 33.77 -18.05 4.20
C PRO A 184 34.17 -19.38 4.88
N SER A 185 35.05 -19.29 5.89
CA SER A 185 35.52 -20.47 6.63
C SER A 185 34.37 -21.07 7.45
N LEU A 186 34.34 -22.40 7.53
CA LEU A 186 33.43 -23.14 8.41
C LEU A 186 33.67 -22.76 9.87
N CYS A 187 34.93 -22.52 10.26
CA CYS A 187 35.33 -22.19 11.63
C CYS A 187 34.88 -20.81 12.10
N SER A 188 34.62 -19.87 11.19
CA SER A 188 34.04 -18.56 11.51
C SER A 188 32.52 -18.51 11.34
N SER A 189 31.89 -19.64 11.01
CA SER A 189 30.45 -19.67 10.77
C SER A 189 29.66 -19.56 12.09
N PRO A 190 28.52 -18.84 12.11
CA PRO A 190 27.65 -18.81 13.29
C PRO A 190 27.15 -20.19 13.72
N ALA A 191 26.99 -21.11 12.76
CA ALA A 191 26.63 -22.49 13.04
C ALA A 191 27.71 -23.18 13.90
N PHE A 192 28.99 -22.99 13.58
CA PHE A 192 30.10 -23.54 14.35
C PHE A 192 30.26 -22.89 15.73
N THR A 193 30.01 -21.59 15.84
CA THR A 193 30.05 -20.87 17.13
C THR A 193 28.99 -21.41 18.10
N LEU A 194 27.79 -21.72 17.61
CA LEU A 194 26.66 -22.20 18.40
C LEU A 194 26.73 -23.69 18.78
N LEU A 195 27.66 -24.47 18.20
CA LEU A 195 27.81 -25.88 18.56
C LEU A 195 28.38 -26.04 19.98
N PRO A 196 27.79 -26.92 20.80
CA PRO A 196 28.32 -27.23 22.12
C PRO A 196 29.65 -28.01 22.01
N LEU A 197 30.51 -27.84 23.01
CA LEU A 197 31.68 -28.71 23.20
C LEU A 197 31.21 -30.08 23.72
N LEU A 198 31.71 -31.14 23.11
CA LEU A 198 31.43 -32.53 23.49
C LEU A 198 32.70 -33.19 24.03
N PRO A 199 32.60 -34.09 25.01
CA PRO A 199 33.76 -34.88 25.46
C PRO A 199 34.23 -35.82 24.35
N LEU A 200 35.54 -35.93 24.15
CA LEU A 200 36.13 -36.85 23.18
C LEU A 200 36.41 -38.22 23.84
N GLY A 201 35.41 -39.11 23.82
CA GLY A 201 35.52 -40.41 24.50
C GLY A 201 35.69 -40.24 26.02
N GLU A 202 36.60 -41.04 26.61
CA GLU A 202 36.97 -40.93 28.04
C GLU A 202 38.15 -39.96 28.29
N SER A 203 38.55 -39.17 27.28
CA SER A 203 39.72 -38.27 27.36
C SER A 203 39.44 -36.96 28.11
N PRO A 204 40.49 -36.25 28.57
CA PRO A 204 40.37 -34.87 29.09
C PRO A 204 40.15 -33.82 27.98
N ILE A 205 39.95 -34.24 26.72
CA ILE A 205 39.80 -33.36 25.56
C ILE A 205 38.30 -33.13 25.28
N GLN A 206 37.93 -31.86 25.14
CA GLN A 206 36.62 -31.47 24.61
C GLN A 206 36.76 -31.05 23.15
N TYR A 207 35.78 -31.38 22.32
CA TYR A 207 35.84 -31.10 20.89
C TYR A 207 34.49 -30.68 20.31
N LYS A 208 34.52 -30.00 19.17
CA LYS A 208 33.36 -29.80 18.30
C LYS A 208 33.80 -29.77 16.83
N THR A 209 32.94 -30.27 15.96
CA THR A 209 33.21 -30.32 14.52
C THR A 209 32.01 -29.81 13.72
N LEU A 210 32.29 -29.16 12.58
CA LEU A 210 31.29 -28.83 11.57
C LEU A 210 31.87 -29.08 10.18
N ALA A 211 31.21 -29.93 9.39
CA ALA A 211 31.66 -30.27 8.04
C ALA A 211 30.64 -29.88 6.97
N ASP A 212 31.07 -29.27 5.86
CA ASP A 212 30.26 -29.13 4.65
C ASP A 212 30.47 -30.31 3.69
N ASP A 213 30.16 -30.15 2.40
CA ASP A 213 30.34 -31.22 1.40
C ASP A 213 31.81 -31.38 0.93
N ALA A 214 32.73 -30.50 1.36
CA ALA A 214 34.12 -30.51 0.92
C ALA A 214 35.16 -30.41 2.05
N ARG A 215 34.82 -29.81 3.19
CA ARG A 215 35.75 -29.45 4.27
C ARG A 215 35.13 -29.69 5.63
N ILE A 216 35.99 -29.77 6.65
CA ILE A 216 35.62 -29.89 8.05
C ILE A 216 36.40 -28.88 8.90
N CYS A 217 35.69 -28.17 9.77
CA CYS A 217 36.28 -27.42 10.86
C CYS A 217 36.31 -28.26 12.12
N ILE A 218 37.45 -28.27 12.81
CA ILE A 218 37.68 -28.95 14.08
C ILE A 218 38.13 -27.91 15.11
N HIS A 219 37.51 -27.95 16.28
CA HIS A 219 37.98 -27.26 17.47
C HIS A 219 38.16 -28.28 18.60
N ALA A 220 39.29 -28.22 19.30
CA ALA A 220 39.58 -29.04 20.45
C ALA A 220 40.20 -28.21 21.59
N GLU A 221 39.81 -28.53 22.81
CA GLU A 221 40.35 -27.96 24.05
C GLU A 221 40.84 -29.10 24.95
N LEU A 222 42.12 -29.08 25.31
CA LEU A 222 42.70 -29.97 26.31
C LEU A 222 42.84 -29.20 27.62
N HIS A 223 42.15 -29.65 28.66
CA HIS A 223 42.16 -29.04 30.00
C HIS A 223 43.15 -29.79 30.91
N ASP A 224 44.44 -29.63 30.66
CA ASP A 224 45.52 -30.20 31.48
C ASP A 224 46.68 -29.18 31.62
N PRO A 225 46.91 -28.62 32.84
CA PRO A 225 47.94 -27.62 33.05
C PRO A 225 49.39 -28.13 32.89
N GLN A 226 49.60 -29.44 32.84
CA GLN A 226 50.91 -30.04 32.59
C GLN A 226 51.16 -30.36 31.12
N ALA A 227 50.12 -30.27 30.26
CA ALA A 227 50.26 -30.59 28.85
C ALA A 227 51.06 -29.53 28.08
N THR A 228 52.06 -30.01 27.34
CA THR A 228 52.92 -29.20 26.46
C THR A 228 52.51 -29.33 25.00
N TRP A 229 51.85 -30.42 24.61
CA TRP A 229 51.36 -30.61 23.25
C TRP A 229 50.08 -31.45 23.17
N LEU A 230 49.29 -31.20 22.13
CA LEU A 230 48.05 -31.92 21.78
C LEU A 230 48.10 -32.36 20.32
N GLY A 231 47.78 -33.63 20.05
CA GLY A 231 47.70 -34.21 18.71
C GLY A 231 46.34 -34.86 18.42
N LEU A 232 45.82 -34.63 17.20
CA LEU A 232 44.57 -35.23 16.70
C LEU A 232 44.77 -35.84 15.31
N ALA A 233 44.25 -37.05 15.08
CA ALA A 233 44.36 -37.77 13.81
C ALA A 233 43.06 -38.49 13.43
N PHE A 234 42.54 -38.23 12.23
CA PHE A 234 41.47 -39.05 11.67
C PHE A 234 42.04 -40.39 11.19
N SER A 235 41.33 -41.48 11.48
CA SER A 235 41.83 -42.83 11.20
C SER A 235 40.75 -43.77 10.67
N ASN A 236 41.19 -44.79 9.93
CA ASN A 236 40.36 -45.93 9.53
C ASN A 236 40.30 -47.03 10.61
N SER A 237 41.13 -46.95 11.65
CA SER A 237 41.19 -47.94 12.75
C SER A 237 41.42 -47.27 14.10
N THR A 238 41.26 -48.01 15.19
CA THR A 238 41.53 -47.54 16.55
C THR A 238 43.02 -47.65 16.94
N ASN A 239 43.91 -48.02 16.01
CA ASN A 239 45.35 -48.03 16.25
C ASN A 239 45.93 -46.62 16.06
N MET A 240 46.90 -46.22 16.88
CA MET A 240 47.57 -44.91 16.73
C MET A 240 48.43 -44.84 15.46
N VAL A 241 49.15 -45.92 15.15
CA VAL A 241 49.97 -46.09 13.95
C VAL A 241 49.28 -47.13 13.07
N ASN A 242 49.11 -46.83 11.78
CA ASN A 242 48.31 -47.63 10.85
C ASN A 242 49.13 -48.02 9.61
N ASP A 243 48.64 -49.01 8.87
CA ASP A 243 49.16 -49.37 7.53
C ASP A 243 47.99 -49.37 6.52
N PRO A 244 47.92 -48.40 5.60
CA PRO A 244 48.80 -47.23 5.45
C PRO A 244 48.72 -46.26 6.64
N PHE A 245 49.79 -45.49 6.86
CA PHE A 245 49.92 -44.57 8.01
C PHE A 245 49.04 -43.33 7.86
N ASN A 246 48.55 -42.80 8.99
CA ASN A 246 47.71 -41.60 9.04
C ASN A 246 48.53 -40.37 9.44
N ASN A 247 47.96 -39.19 9.28
CA ASN A 247 48.55 -37.92 9.70
C ASN A 247 47.87 -37.38 10.97
N ALA A 248 48.65 -36.72 11.82
CA ALA A 248 48.17 -36.01 12.99
C ALA A 248 48.44 -34.51 12.85
N VAL A 249 47.49 -33.69 13.26
CA VAL A 249 47.70 -32.25 13.48
C VAL A 249 48.12 -32.08 14.93
N VAL A 250 49.31 -31.52 15.14
CA VAL A 250 49.91 -31.35 16.46
C VAL A 250 50.13 -29.88 16.76
N PHE A 251 49.75 -29.45 17.96
CA PHE A 251 50.03 -28.13 18.50
C PHE A 251 50.90 -28.27 19.76
N ASP A 252 52.06 -27.62 19.76
CA ASP A 252 53.09 -27.70 20.82
C ASP A 252 53.05 -26.51 21.80
N GLY A 253 51.97 -25.73 21.77
CA GLY A 253 51.77 -24.56 22.62
C GLY A 253 52.60 -23.32 22.26
N THR A 254 53.60 -23.42 21.37
CA THR A 254 54.55 -22.33 21.05
C THR A 254 54.57 -21.95 19.58
N ASN A 255 54.50 -22.94 18.69
CA ASN A 255 54.54 -22.78 17.24
C ASN A 255 53.16 -22.94 16.62
N ALA A 256 53.03 -22.58 15.34
CA ALA A 256 51.82 -22.83 14.59
C ALA A 256 51.52 -24.34 14.51
N PRO A 257 50.26 -24.78 14.68
CA PRO A 257 49.88 -26.17 14.56
C PRO A 257 50.31 -26.76 13.22
N THR A 258 50.87 -27.98 13.25
CA THR A 258 51.57 -28.58 12.11
C THR A 258 51.13 -30.03 11.90
N ALA A 259 50.99 -30.46 10.64
CA ALA A 259 50.71 -31.86 10.29
C ALA A 259 51.98 -32.73 10.26
N TYR A 260 51.90 -33.91 10.88
CA TYR A 260 52.94 -34.94 10.91
C TYR A 260 52.38 -36.28 10.40
N ALA A 261 53.17 -37.03 9.62
CA ALA A 261 52.89 -38.41 9.26
C ALA A 261 53.36 -39.35 10.39
N LEU A 262 52.50 -40.28 10.79
CA LEU A 262 52.76 -41.23 11.89
C LEU A 262 53.34 -42.55 11.34
N THR A 263 54.64 -42.58 10.97
CA THR A 263 55.24 -43.75 10.27
C THR A 263 55.76 -44.86 11.18
N GLY A 264 55.67 -44.69 12.51
CA GLY A 264 56.22 -45.60 13.51
C GLY A 264 55.84 -45.17 14.93
N PHE A 265 56.28 -45.91 15.95
CA PHE A 265 55.88 -45.70 17.35
C PHE A 265 56.78 -44.75 18.12
N ASP A 266 58.04 -44.62 17.73
CA ASP A 266 59.01 -43.74 18.38
C ASP A 266 58.91 -42.29 17.85
N PRO A 267 59.29 -41.27 18.65
CA PRO A 267 59.21 -39.85 18.24
C PRO A 267 59.93 -39.51 16.93
N GLU A 268 60.99 -40.25 16.58
CA GLU A 268 61.73 -40.05 15.32
C GLU A 268 60.91 -40.39 14.06
N PHE A 269 59.82 -41.16 14.21
CA PHE A 269 58.90 -41.50 13.13
C PHE A 269 57.72 -40.52 12.99
N MET A 270 57.72 -39.42 13.76
CA MET A 270 56.77 -38.32 13.59
C MET A 270 57.31 -37.34 12.54
N LEU A 271 57.10 -37.66 11.27
CA LEU A 271 57.70 -36.91 10.15
C LEU A 271 56.83 -35.72 9.74
N ARG A 272 57.36 -34.51 9.83
CA ARG A 272 56.65 -33.28 9.42
C ARG A 272 56.31 -33.33 7.92
N LEU A 273 55.04 -33.07 7.56
CA LEU A 273 54.65 -32.99 6.16
C LEU A 273 55.25 -31.75 5.49
N ALA A 274 55.81 -31.92 4.28
CA ALA A 274 56.39 -30.80 3.52
C ALA A 274 55.33 -29.80 3.04
N ASP A 275 54.14 -30.29 2.71
CA ASP A 275 52.99 -29.48 2.34
C ASP A 275 52.03 -29.34 3.52
N GLN A 276 51.87 -28.10 4.00
CA GLN A 276 50.94 -27.73 5.08
C GLN A 276 49.70 -26.99 4.55
N SER A 277 49.59 -26.78 3.23
CA SER A 277 48.55 -25.94 2.61
C SER A 277 47.12 -26.50 2.77
N HIS A 278 47.00 -27.80 3.06
CA HIS A 278 45.73 -28.47 3.34
C HIS A 278 45.17 -28.17 4.74
N LEU A 279 45.95 -27.51 5.61
CA LEU A 279 45.53 -27.05 6.92
C LEU A 279 45.37 -25.52 6.93
N ARG A 280 44.16 -25.06 7.27
CA ARG A 280 43.89 -23.65 7.52
C ARG A 280 43.68 -23.44 9.01
N ILE A 281 44.68 -22.87 9.68
CA ILE A 281 44.63 -22.59 11.12
C ILE A 281 43.77 -21.34 11.36
N PHE A 282 42.79 -21.45 12.25
CA PHE A 282 41.88 -20.35 12.59
C PHE A 282 42.20 -19.73 13.94
N ALA A 283 42.50 -20.58 14.94
CA ALA A 283 42.93 -20.14 16.26
C ALA A 283 43.76 -21.26 16.92
N ALA A 284 44.81 -20.89 17.63
CA ALA A 284 45.56 -21.78 18.50
C ALA A 284 46.07 -20.97 19.70
N SER A 285 45.90 -21.48 20.91
CA SER A 285 46.36 -20.78 22.12
C SER A 285 46.68 -21.76 23.25
N SER A 286 47.64 -21.39 24.09
CA SER A 286 47.99 -22.08 25.33
C SER A 286 47.89 -21.08 26.47
N ILE A 287 46.75 -21.06 27.18
CA ILE A 287 46.46 -20.07 28.21
C ILE A 287 45.88 -20.78 29.44
N ASN A 288 46.41 -20.50 30.63
CA ASN A 288 45.93 -21.04 31.91
C ASN A 288 45.85 -22.58 31.96
N GLY A 289 46.80 -23.28 31.33
CA GLY A 289 46.80 -24.74 31.30
C GLY A 289 45.73 -25.36 30.40
N VAL A 290 45.22 -24.60 29.43
CA VAL A 290 44.30 -25.09 28.40
C VAL A 290 44.94 -24.90 27.03
N LEU A 291 45.20 -26.01 26.34
CA LEU A 291 45.64 -26.02 24.94
C LEU A 291 44.38 -26.01 24.05
N ARG A 292 44.19 -24.94 23.28
CA ARG A 292 43.11 -24.79 22.31
C ARG A 292 43.63 -24.83 20.89
N LEU A 293 42.98 -25.61 20.05
CA LEU A 293 43.34 -25.78 18.65
C LEU A 293 42.08 -25.73 17.78
N THR A 294 42.03 -24.80 16.82
CA THR A 294 40.95 -24.65 15.82
C THR A 294 41.55 -24.59 14.41
N TYR A 295 41.19 -25.56 13.57
CA TYR A 295 41.67 -25.64 12.20
C TYR A 295 40.61 -26.21 11.25
N GLU A 296 40.73 -25.85 9.98
CA GLU A 296 39.91 -26.36 8.88
C GLU A 296 40.78 -27.21 7.95
N ARG A 297 40.25 -28.34 7.48
CA ARG A 297 40.90 -29.22 6.49
C ARG A 297 39.89 -29.77 5.48
N SER A 298 40.38 -30.29 4.36
CA SER A 298 39.57 -31.01 3.36
C SER A 298 39.02 -32.33 3.90
N LEU A 299 37.81 -32.72 3.45
CA LEU A 299 37.24 -34.06 3.65
C LEU A 299 37.93 -35.11 2.77
N ALA A 300 38.37 -34.73 1.56
CA ALA A 300 39.16 -35.60 0.72
C ALA A 300 40.59 -35.72 1.27
N ALA A 301 41.18 -36.92 1.19
CA ALA A 301 42.58 -37.14 1.53
C ALA A 301 43.48 -36.34 0.58
N VAL A 302 44.37 -35.50 1.14
CA VAL A 302 45.23 -34.60 0.35
C VAL A 302 46.69 -35.10 0.27
N ALA A 303 47.06 -36.06 1.11
CA ALA A 303 48.36 -36.72 1.09
C ALA A 303 48.21 -38.26 1.15
N SER A 304 49.26 -39.00 0.77
CA SER A 304 49.27 -40.47 0.83
C SER A 304 49.12 -41.02 2.26
N SER A 305 49.44 -40.19 3.26
CA SER A 305 49.31 -40.49 4.68
C SER A 305 48.04 -39.92 5.30
N ASP A 306 47.09 -39.44 4.50
CA ASP A 306 45.89 -38.74 4.97
C ASP A 306 44.66 -39.62 4.76
N VAL A 307 43.67 -39.50 5.66
CA VAL A 307 42.45 -40.30 5.63
C VAL A 307 41.28 -39.45 5.14
N ALA A 308 40.56 -39.94 4.14
CA ALA A 308 39.34 -39.30 3.66
C ALA A 308 38.20 -39.47 4.69
N ILE A 309 37.47 -38.38 4.93
CA ILE A 309 36.40 -38.30 5.93
C ILE A 309 35.06 -38.39 5.21
N ASP A 310 34.27 -39.41 5.55
CA ASP A 310 32.91 -39.58 5.05
C ASP A 310 31.90 -39.15 6.12
N VAL A 311 31.35 -37.95 5.96
CA VAL A 311 30.39 -37.33 6.88
C VAL A 311 29.02 -38.02 6.92
N THR A 312 28.77 -38.98 6.02
CA THR A 312 27.52 -39.77 6.01
C THR A 312 27.60 -41.02 6.89
N LYS A 313 28.81 -41.43 7.30
CA LYS A 313 29.02 -42.56 8.19
C LYS A 313 28.90 -42.12 9.65
N PRO A 314 28.08 -42.80 10.48
CA PRO A 314 27.91 -42.45 11.89
C PRO A 314 29.15 -42.73 12.76
N ASP A 315 30.15 -43.45 12.24
CA ASP A 315 31.24 -44.05 13.02
C ASP A 315 32.65 -43.57 12.63
N THR A 316 32.87 -42.26 12.44
CA THR A 316 34.22 -41.71 12.15
C THR A 316 35.15 -41.90 13.35
N ILE A 317 36.37 -42.39 13.15
CA ILE A 317 37.34 -42.59 14.24
C ILE A 317 38.29 -41.40 14.33
N LEU A 318 38.38 -40.80 15.52
CA LEU A 318 39.33 -39.75 15.87
C LEU A 318 40.28 -40.28 16.95
N ASN A 319 41.56 -40.39 16.59
CA ASN A 319 42.64 -40.72 17.50
C ASN A 319 43.19 -39.43 18.12
N TRP A 320 43.56 -39.50 19.38
CA TRP A 320 44.07 -38.37 20.15
C TRP A 320 45.25 -38.80 21.02
N ALA A 321 46.17 -37.87 21.26
CA ALA A 321 47.28 -38.02 22.18
C ALA A 321 47.73 -36.65 22.71
N TYR A 322 48.29 -36.63 23.91
CA TYR A 322 48.92 -35.43 24.48
C TYR A 322 50.11 -35.84 25.34
N GLY A 323 51.02 -34.90 25.62
CA GLY A 323 52.20 -35.16 26.45
C GLY A 323 52.59 -33.97 27.32
N HIS A 324 53.44 -34.23 28.31
CA HIS A 324 53.95 -33.24 29.27
C HIS A 324 55.39 -32.81 28.96
N ASP A 325 56.08 -33.51 28.05
CA ASP A 325 57.43 -33.20 27.59
C ASP A 325 57.39 -32.44 26.25
N ALA A 326 58.44 -31.68 25.92
CA ALA A 326 58.49 -30.92 24.66
C ALA A 326 58.32 -31.80 23.41
N TRP A 327 57.49 -31.37 22.46
CA TRP A 327 57.24 -32.11 21.21
C TRP A 327 58.48 -32.08 20.28
N PRO A 328 58.83 -33.19 19.59
CA PRO A 328 58.21 -34.52 19.64
C PRO A 328 58.70 -35.36 20.83
N SER A 329 57.76 -35.96 21.56
CA SER A 329 58.01 -36.81 22.73
C SER A 329 57.00 -37.95 22.79
N TYR A 330 57.21 -38.90 23.71
CA TYR A 330 56.18 -39.90 24.01
C TYR A 330 54.96 -39.21 24.64
N HIS A 331 53.76 -39.69 24.29
CA HIS A 331 52.53 -39.19 24.89
C HIS A 331 52.40 -39.64 26.36
N GLN A 332 51.80 -38.78 27.18
CA GLN A 332 51.38 -39.14 28.52
C GLN A 332 50.15 -40.06 28.48
N ASP A 333 49.20 -39.75 27.62
CA ASP A 333 48.02 -40.59 27.38
C ASP A 333 47.58 -40.53 25.90
N ARG A 334 46.83 -41.56 25.48
CA ARG A 334 46.36 -41.74 24.11
C ARG A 334 45.02 -42.48 24.08
N GLY A 335 44.25 -42.26 23.02
CA GLY A 335 43.07 -43.09 22.77
C GLY A 335 42.41 -42.83 21.43
N SER A 336 41.28 -43.49 21.24
CA SER A 336 40.45 -43.40 20.04
C SER A 336 38.98 -43.26 20.45
N ALA A 337 38.24 -42.40 19.76
CA ALA A 337 36.81 -42.25 19.94
C ALA A 337 36.08 -42.34 18.59
N ARG A 338 34.89 -42.96 18.59
CA ARG A 338 33.95 -42.84 17.47
C ARG A 338 33.16 -41.56 17.65
N VAL A 339 33.28 -40.65 16.71
CA VAL A 339 32.73 -39.31 16.76
C VAL A 339 31.66 -39.13 15.68
N ALA A 340 30.50 -38.61 16.09
CA ALA A 340 29.52 -38.08 15.16
C ALA A 340 30.00 -36.71 14.68
N LEU A 341 30.05 -36.50 13.37
CA LEU A 341 30.45 -35.23 12.78
C LEU A 341 29.22 -34.36 12.55
N SER A 342 29.20 -33.14 13.09
CA SER A 342 28.10 -32.23 12.79
C SER A 342 28.21 -31.80 11.32
N ARG A 343 27.14 -31.99 10.55
CA ARG A 343 27.12 -31.62 9.13
C ARG A 343 26.47 -30.24 8.95
N SER A 344 27.22 -29.30 8.40
CA SER A 344 26.67 -28.21 7.62
C SER A 344 26.14 -28.81 6.33
N VAL A 345 24.85 -29.11 6.26
CA VAL A 345 24.23 -29.58 5.02
C VAL A 345 24.37 -28.45 3.99
N VAL A 346 25.36 -28.56 3.10
CA VAL A 346 25.51 -27.71 1.91
C VAL A 346 24.80 -28.33 0.70
N GLY A 347 23.78 -29.15 0.97
CA GLY A 347 22.63 -29.33 0.08
C GLY A 347 21.47 -28.47 0.55
N ALA A 348 21.52 -27.17 0.23
CA ALA A 348 20.60 -26.12 0.67
C ALA A 348 20.53 -25.96 2.19
N THR A 349 20.88 -24.76 2.68
CA THR A 349 20.42 -24.34 4.01
C THR A 349 18.93 -24.70 4.09
N SER A 350 18.54 -25.59 5.02
CA SER A 350 17.11 -25.87 5.21
C SER A 350 16.44 -24.52 5.32
N LEU A 351 15.46 -24.28 4.45
CA LEU A 351 14.75 -23.02 4.41
C LEU A 351 14.20 -22.68 5.80
N CYS A 352 13.85 -23.73 6.57
CA CYS A 352 13.45 -23.64 7.97
C CYS A 352 14.57 -23.20 8.92
N ALA A 353 15.82 -23.59 8.68
CA ALA A 353 16.97 -23.14 9.47
C ALA A 353 17.40 -21.70 9.14
N SER A 354 16.91 -21.14 8.04
CA SER A 354 17.36 -19.82 7.58
C SER A 354 16.97 -18.70 8.54
N LYS A 355 17.81 -17.66 8.65
CA LYS A 355 17.50 -16.47 9.47
C LYS A 355 16.21 -15.78 9.00
N TRP A 356 15.92 -15.83 7.69
CA TRP A 356 14.68 -15.30 7.12
C TRP A 356 13.45 -16.04 7.62
N PHE A 357 13.54 -17.37 7.82
CA PHE A 357 12.47 -18.11 8.46
C PHE A 357 12.48 -17.89 9.96
N GLN A 358 13.56 -18.23 10.66
CA GLN A 358 13.61 -18.20 12.13
C GLN A 358 13.29 -16.82 12.72
N HIS A 359 13.84 -15.74 12.15
CA HIS A 359 13.73 -14.38 12.68
C HIS A 359 13.04 -13.39 11.72
N GLY A 360 12.99 -13.66 10.42
CA GLY A 360 12.47 -12.74 9.40
C GLY A 360 10.97 -12.88 9.08
N ARG A 361 10.30 -13.92 9.59
CA ARG A 361 8.85 -14.13 9.43
C ARG A 361 8.18 -14.28 10.80
N THR A 362 7.05 -13.61 10.99
CA THR A 362 6.21 -13.72 12.19
C THR A 362 5.13 -14.78 12.00
N LEU A 363 4.68 -15.39 13.10
CA LEU A 363 3.50 -16.26 13.11
C LEU A 363 2.25 -15.44 12.75
N GLN A 364 1.38 -16.01 11.93
CA GLN A 364 0.11 -15.42 11.51
C GLN A 364 -1.03 -16.35 11.92
N PRO A 365 -2.19 -15.82 12.37
CA PRO A 365 -3.38 -16.64 12.60
C PRO A 365 -3.76 -17.42 11.34
N LEU A 366 -3.90 -18.74 11.46
CA LEU A 366 -4.41 -19.62 10.42
C LEU A 366 -5.91 -19.87 10.59
N ASP A 367 -6.39 -19.87 11.83
CA ASP A 367 -7.80 -20.00 12.18
C ASP A 367 -8.40 -18.63 12.63
N PRO A 368 -9.74 -18.48 12.63
CA PRO A 368 -10.39 -17.23 13.03
C PRO A 368 -10.20 -16.85 14.51
N SER A 369 -9.95 -17.82 15.40
CA SER A 369 -9.76 -17.56 16.83
C SER A 369 -8.31 -17.22 17.20
N GLY A 370 -7.37 -17.46 16.28
CA GLY A 370 -5.94 -17.18 16.45
C GLY A 370 -5.19 -18.16 17.34
N ILE A 371 -5.85 -19.26 17.72
CA ILE A 371 -5.30 -20.35 18.53
C ILE A 371 -4.32 -21.20 17.70
N LEU A 372 -4.60 -21.37 16.41
CA LEU A 372 -3.75 -22.03 15.43
C LEU A 372 -3.07 -20.98 14.56
N GLN A 373 -1.75 -20.95 14.62
CA GLN A 373 -0.92 -20.02 13.88
C GLN A 373 -0.03 -20.75 12.90
N ILE A 374 0.24 -20.12 11.77
CA ILE A 374 1.14 -20.61 10.73
C ILE A 374 2.23 -19.58 10.44
N LYS A 375 3.40 -20.09 10.08
CA LYS A 375 4.52 -19.31 9.56
C LYS A 375 5.13 -20.06 8.39
N HIS A 376 5.30 -19.39 7.26
CA HIS A 376 5.80 -20.01 6.04
C HIS A 376 6.81 -19.14 5.30
N LEU A 377 7.72 -19.79 4.56
CA LEU A 377 8.66 -19.14 3.66
C LEU A 377 8.90 -20.02 2.45
N VAL A 378 8.99 -19.41 1.27
CA VAL A 378 9.37 -20.11 0.03
C VAL A 378 10.64 -19.51 -0.53
N TYR A 379 11.58 -20.38 -0.91
CA TYR A 379 12.81 -20.02 -1.58
C TYR A 379 13.35 -21.25 -2.30
N ASP A 380 13.90 -21.02 -3.51
CA ASP A 380 14.64 -22.03 -4.26
C ASP A 380 13.92 -23.39 -4.40
N GLY A 381 12.66 -23.38 -4.85
CA GLY A 381 11.89 -24.61 -5.08
C GLY A 381 11.40 -25.33 -3.81
N HIS A 382 11.60 -24.74 -2.62
CA HIS A 382 11.21 -25.33 -1.33
C HIS A 382 10.27 -24.39 -0.54
N ALA A 383 9.39 -24.99 0.26
CA ALA A 383 8.56 -24.30 1.24
C ALA A 383 8.91 -24.81 2.65
N CYS A 384 9.19 -23.90 3.57
CA CYS A 384 9.22 -24.18 5.00
C CYS A 384 7.92 -23.72 5.63
N ILE A 385 7.32 -24.56 6.47
CA ILE A 385 6.05 -24.31 7.15
C ILE A 385 6.20 -24.71 8.63
N GLN A 386 5.84 -23.78 9.52
CA GLN A 386 5.70 -24.00 10.96
C GLN A 386 4.24 -23.79 11.35
N LEU A 387 3.71 -24.70 12.14
CA LEU A 387 2.41 -24.59 12.80
C LEU A 387 2.59 -24.50 14.31
N VAL A 388 1.76 -23.69 14.95
CA VAL A 388 1.71 -23.53 16.40
C VAL A 388 0.25 -23.54 16.83
N LEU A 389 -0.15 -24.51 17.65
CA LEU A 389 -1.47 -24.61 18.25
C LEU A 389 -1.36 -24.34 19.75
N SER A 390 -2.12 -23.37 20.25
CA SER A 390 -2.15 -22.99 21.68
C SER A 390 -3.43 -23.48 22.36
N ASP A 391 -3.62 -24.80 22.43
CA ASP A 391 -4.75 -25.44 23.10
C ASP A 391 -4.29 -26.56 24.03
N VAL A 392 -4.52 -26.39 25.33
CA VAL A 392 -4.15 -27.34 26.39
C VAL A 392 -4.90 -28.68 26.29
N LYS A 393 -6.04 -28.73 25.60
CA LYS A 393 -6.86 -29.95 25.44
C LYS A 393 -6.58 -30.72 24.15
N ALA A 394 -5.81 -30.13 23.23
CA ALA A 394 -5.52 -30.77 21.97
C ALA A 394 -4.60 -31.98 22.14
N THR A 395 -4.89 -33.03 21.38
CA THR A 395 -4.16 -34.30 21.34
C THR A 395 -3.49 -34.53 19.99
N TRP A 396 -3.97 -33.86 18.94
CA TRP A 396 -3.37 -33.89 17.61
C TRP A 396 -3.69 -32.62 16.81
N LEU A 397 -2.82 -32.31 15.83
CA LEU A 397 -2.96 -31.20 14.88
C LEU A 397 -2.58 -31.65 13.47
N GLY A 398 -3.36 -31.27 12.46
CA GLY A 398 -3.12 -31.61 11.06
C GLY A 398 -3.15 -30.41 10.11
N LEU A 399 -2.35 -30.51 9.05
CA LEU A 399 -2.30 -29.57 7.92
C LEU A 399 -2.30 -30.31 6.60
N SER A 400 -3.08 -29.82 5.64
CA SER A 400 -3.17 -30.38 4.30
C SER A 400 -3.18 -29.28 3.25
N LEU A 401 -2.38 -29.47 2.19
CA LEU A 401 -2.49 -28.68 0.97
C LEU A 401 -3.50 -29.35 0.07
N ALA A 402 -4.52 -28.60 -0.36
CA ALA A 402 -5.69 -29.18 -1.00
C ALA A 402 -6.06 -28.48 -2.31
N PRO A 403 -6.69 -29.19 -3.27
CA PRO A 403 -7.22 -28.57 -4.47
C PRO A 403 -8.51 -27.78 -4.22
N LYS A 404 -9.26 -28.10 -3.16
CA LYS A 404 -10.51 -27.43 -2.77
C LYS A 404 -10.56 -27.21 -1.26
N ALA A 405 -11.43 -26.29 -0.81
CA ALA A 405 -11.71 -26.03 0.60
C ALA A 405 -12.61 -27.10 1.23
N GLN A 406 -12.26 -28.37 1.03
CA GLN A 406 -12.93 -29.56 1.57
C GLN A 406 -11.88 -30.46 2.23
N MET A 407 -12.20 -31.05 3.39
CA MET A 407 -11.25 -31.91 4.13
C MET A 407 -10.84 -33.15 3.33
N VAL A 408 -11.79 -33.77 2.61
CA VAL A 408 -11.56 -34.90 1.72
C VAL A 408 -11.75 -34.40 0.29
N ASN A 409 -10.81 -34.73 -0.61
CA ASN A 409 -10.80 -34.25 -1.99
C ASN A 409 -10.74 -35.40 -3.01
N ASP A 410 -11.19 -35.10 -4.23
CA ASP A 410 -10.97 -35.91 -5.43
C ASP A 410 -10.28 -35.03 -6.49
N PRO A 411 -9.02 -35.33 -6.87
CA PRO A 411 -8.18 -36.45 -6.43
C PRO A 411 -7.75 -36.36 -4.96
N VAL A 412 -7.48 -37.52 -4.34
CA VAL A 412 -7.06 -37.65 -2.93
C VAL A 412 -5.75 -36.90 -2.69
N ASN A 413 -5.73 -36.08 -1.64
CA ASN A 413 -4.54 -35.39 -1.18
C ASN A 413 -4.12 -35.86 0.22
N ASN A 414 -2.87 -35.58 0.60
CA ASN A 414 -2.32 -35.96 1.90
C ASN A 414 -2.36 -34.83 2.94
N ALA A 415 -2.16 -35.19 4.21
CA ALA A 415 -2.00 -34.30 5.34
C ALA A 415 -0.80 -34.69 6.19
N VAL A 416 -0.08 -33.69 6.72
CA VAL A 416 0.91 -33.86 7.77
C VAL A 416 0.19 -33.71 9.10
N VAL A 417 0.17 -34.78 9.91
CA VAL A 417 -0.53 -34.83 11.19
C VAL A 417 0.48 -35.07 12.32
N PHE A 418 0.46 -34.19 13.31
CA PHE A 418 1.21 -34.33 14.54
C PHE A 418 0.30 -34.89 15.63
N ASP A 419 0.45 -36.18 15.91
CA ASP A 419 -0.12 -36.88 17.06
C ASP A 419 0.80 -36.64 18.26
N PHE A 420 0.30 -35.98 19.31
CA PHE A 420 1.12 -35.53 20.44
C PHE A 420 1.57 -36.69 21.33
N SER A 421 1.02 -37.90 21.14
CA SER A 421 1.53 -39.12 21.79
C SER A 421 2.81 -39.65 21.15
N LYS A 422 3.18 -39.14 19.96
CA LYS A 422 4.36 -39.56 19.18
C LYS A 422 5.39 -38.43 19.12
N PRO A 423 6.69 -38.77 18.99
CA PRO A 423 7.75 -37.77 18.96
C PRO A 423 7.82 -36.98 17.64
N THR A 424 7.20 -37.47 16.57
CA THR A 424 7.28 -36.87 15.23
C THR A 424 5.93 -36.92 14.49
N PRO A 425 5.62 -35.91 13.66
CA PRO A 425 4.46 -35.94 12.77
C PRO A 425 4.64 -36.97 11.65
N ALA A 426 3.51 -37.44 11.12
CA ALA A 426 3.45 -38.42 10.03
C ALA A 426 2.50 -37.98 8.91
N LEU A 427 2.65 -38.60 7.75
CA LEU A 427 1.85 -38.30 6.56
C LEU A 427 0.68 -39.29 6.43
N PHE A 428 -0.51 -38.79 6.14
CA PHE A 428 -1.72 -39.60 5.95
C PHE A 428 -2.44 -39.20 4.66
N ALA A 429 -3.02 -40.16 3.94
CA ALA A 429 -3.92 -39.92 2.81
C ALA A 429 -5.36 -39.76 3.31
N LEU A 430 -6.04 -38.71 2.85
CA LEU A 430 -7.42 -38.40 3.25
C LEU A 430 -8.41 -39.02 2.27
N THR A 431 -8.69 -40.33 2.40
CA THR A 431 -9.52 -41.07 1.41
C THR A 431 -11.01 -41.06 1.71
N GLY A 432 -11.42 -40.66 2.91
CA GLY A 432 -12.82 -40.61 3.35
C GLY A 432 -12.98 -39.82 4.65
N TYR A 433 -14.22 -39.75 5.16
CA TYR A 433 -14.57 -38.95 6.35
C TYR A 433 -14.52 -39.73 7.65
N GLU A 434 -14.46 -41.07 7.58
CA GLU A 434 -14.34 -41.91 8.77
C GLU A 434 -12.88 -42.05 9.20
N PRO A 435 -12.57 -42.19 10.51
CA PRO A 435 -11.19 -42.37 10.98
C PRO A 435 -10.46 -43.56 10.33
N GLU A 436 -11.20 -44.60 9.95
CA GLU A 436 -10.71 -45.79 9.24
C GLU A 436 -10.35 -45.53 7.76
N ASP A 437 -10.87 -44.45 7.16
CA ASP A 437 -10.55 -44.02 5.80
C ASP A 437 -9.27 -43.13 5.74
N ILE A 438 -8.62 -42.90 6.89
CA ILE A 438 -7.37 -42.12 6.96
C ILE A 438 -6.19 -43.09 6.96
N LEU A 439 -5.54 -43.23 5.81
CA LEU A 439 -4.51 -44.25 5.61
C LEU A 439 -3.10 -43.68 5.83
N PRO A 440 -2.25 -44.30 6.68
CA PRO A 440 -0.86 -43.87 6.87
C PRO A 440 -0.04 -44.10 5.59
N LEU A 441 0.77 -43.12 5.20
CA LEU A 441 1.70 -43.22 4.08
C LEU A 441 3.09 -43.58 4.60
N ALA A 442 3.65 -44.72 4.17
CA ALA A 442 4.98 -45.17 4.58
C ALA A 442 6.08 -44.25 4.01
N ALA A 443 7.04 -43.87 4.85
CA ALA A 443 8.26 -43.17 4.40
C ALA A 443 9.13 -44.14 3.60
N THR A 444 8.92 -44.25 2.30
CA THR A 444 9.86 -44.91 1.40
C THR A 444 11.12 -44.06 1.33
N SER A 445 12.29 -44.70 1.46
CA SER A 445 13.58 -44.07 1.79
C SER A 445 14.13 -43.04 0.80
N ASP A 446 13.43 -42.76 -0.31
CA ASP A 446 13.82 -41.76 -1.32
C ASP A 446 12.71 -40.75 -1.69
N ALA A 447 11.51 -40.80 -1.08
CA ALA A 447 10.35 -40.02 -1.56
C ALA A 447 9.36 -39.53 -0.48
N SER A 448 9.82 -39.13 0.71
CA SER A 448 8.93 -38.43 1.66
C SER A 448 8.61 -37.01 1.15
N SER A 449 7.33 -36.66 1.03
CA SER A 449 6.91 -35.35 0.52
C SER A 449 7.21 -34.17 1.46
N PHE A 450 7.67 -34.47 2.67
CA PHE A 450 8.18 -33.49 3.63
C PHE A 450 9.43 -34.00 4.37
N VAL A 451 10.16 -33.06 4.96
CA VAL A 451 11.34 -33.24 5.82
C VAL A 451 11.08 -32.51 7.12
N LEU A 452 11.07 -33.23 8.24
CA LEU A 452 10.85 -32.64 9.56
C LEU A 452 12.06 -31.77 9.97
N TYR A 453 11.81 -30.55 10.45
CA TYR A 453 12.82 -29.68 11.02
C TYR A 453 12.79 -29.68 12.55
N SER A 454 11.60 -29.52 13.13
CA SER A 454 11.40 -29.59 14.58
C SER A 454 9.96 -29.98 14.92
N ALA A 455 9.75 -30.63 16.06
CA ALA A 455 8.43 -30.86 16.65
C ALA A 455 8.56 -30.79 18.17
N SER A 456 7.61 -30.16 18.83
CA SER A 456 7.61 -30.04 20.29
C SER A 456 6.20 -29.82 20.82
N VAL A 457 5.92 -30.39 21.99
CA VAL A 457 4.71 -30.12 22.77
C VAL A 457 5.16 -29.68 24.15
N ALA A 458 4.85 -28.45 24.54
CA ALA A 458 5.24 -27.89 25.84
C ALA A 458 4.21 -26.85 26.32
N ASN A 459 3.87 -26.87 27.60
CA ASN A 459 3.04 -25.85 28.26
C ASN A 459 1.69 -25.55 27.57
N GLY A 460 1.01 -26.57 27.04
CA GLY A 460 -0.27 -26.37 26.34
C GLY A 460 -0.15 -25.81 24.93
N THR A 461 1.08 -25.74 24.39
CA THR A 461 1.36 -25.34 23.02
C THR A 461 2.03 -26.50 22.28
N ALA A 462 1.44 -26.91 21.16
CA ALA A 462 2.02 -27.88 20.25
C ALA A 462 2.49 -27.18 18.99
N GLN A 463 3.71 -27.48 18.54
CA GLN A 463 4.23 -26.93 17.31
C GLN A 463 5.07 -27.95 16.55
N PHE A 464 5.04 -27.85 15.23
CA PHE A 464 5.98 -28.55 14.38
C PHE A 464 6.32 -27.72 13.15
N THR A 465 7.54 -27.90 12.68
CA THR A 465 8.11 -27.22 11.52
C THR A 465 8.62 -28.26 10.55
N PHE A 466 8.25 -28.13 9.28
CA PHE A 466 8.71 -29.01 8.22
C PHE A 466 9.02 -28.24 6.95
N GLN A 467 9.87 -28.83 6.12
CA GLN A 467 10.21 -28.37 4.79
C GLN A 467 9.65 -29.35 3.77
N ARG A 468 9.14 -28.85 2.64
CA ARG A 468 8.79 -29.66 1.49
C ARG A 468 9.22 -28.99 0.19
N ARG A 469 9.24 -29.76 -0.91
CA ARG A 469 9.38 -29.18 -2.23
C ARG A 469 8.06 -28.55 -2.70
N LEU A 470 8.15 -27.59 -3.61
CA LEU A 470 6.99 -26.93 -4.19
C LEU A 470 6.27 -27.81 -5.21
N ASP A 471 7.00 -28.65 -5.94
CA ASP A 471 6.45 -29.65 -6.84
C ASP A 471 5.81 -30.82 -6.06
N ALA A 472 4.83 -31.46 -6.70
CA ALA A 472 4.21 -32.66 -6.16
C ALA A 472 5.17 -33.84 -6.32
N ALA A 473 5.71 -34.35 -5.21
CA ALA A 473 6.65 -35.47 -5.23
C ALA A 473 5.93 -36.83 -5.36
N THR A 474 4.68 -36.88 -4.89
CA THR A 474 3.80 -38.07 -4.92
C THR A 474 2.43 -37.72 -5.51
N ALA A 475 1.66 -38.73 -5.93
CA ALA A 475 0.33 -38.54 -6.50
C ALA A 475 -0.69 -37.89 -5.53
N THR A 476 -0.43 -37.98 -4.22
CA THR A 476 -1.24 -37.36 -3.17
C THR A 476 -0.78 -35.94 -2.79
N ASP A 477 0.33 -35.46 -3.35
CA ASP A 477 0.82 -34.12 -3.08
C ASP A 477 0.12 -33.09 -3.96
N VAL A 478 -0.21 -31.95 -3.36
CA VAL A 478 -0.64 -30.75 -4.09
C VAL A 478 0.56 -29.82 -4.24
N ALA A 479 0.85 -29.44 -5.48
CA ALA A 479 1.94 -28.51 -5.79
C ALA A 479 1.64 -27.10 -5.27
N ILE A 480 2.66 -26.41 -4.76
CA ILE A 480 2.60 -25.01 -4.36
C ILE A 480 3.16 -24.19 -5.52
N ALA A 481 2.31 -23.41 -6.18
CA ALA A 481 2.80 -22.41 -7.13
C ALA A 481 3.35 -21.19 -6.35
N PRO A 482 4.64 -20.82 -6.52
CA PRO A 482 5.19 -19.63 -5.87
C PRO A 482 4.42 -18.37 -6.24
N ASN A 483 4.21 -17.49 -5.27
CA ASN A 483 3.45 -16.23 -5.40
C ASN A 483 1.97 -16.40 -5.79
N ALA A 484 1.47 -17.63 -5.88
CA ALA A 484 0.06 -17.92 -6.05
C ALA A 484 -0.58 -18.34 -4.72
N ASP A 485 -1.90 -18.21 -4.69
CA ASP A 485 -2.74 -18.62 -3.57
C ASP A 485 -2.88 -20.16 -3.55
N ALA A 486 -2.57 -20.78 -2.42
CA ALA A 486 -2.77 -22.20 -2.16
C ALA A 486 -3.81 -22.41 -1.05
N ILE A 487 -4.69 -23.39 -1.23
CA ILE A 487 -5.68 -23.75 -0.22
C ILE A 487 -5.03 -24.65 0.81
N VAL A 488 -5.12 -24.24 2.07
CA VAL A 488 -4.58 -24.95 3.22
C VAL A 488 -5.72 -25.32 4.15
N ASN A 489 -5.98 -26.63 4.25
CA ASN A 489 -6.93 -27.17 5.20
C ASN A 489 -6.21 -27.51 6.50
N TRP A 490 -6.86 -27.25 7.62
CA TRP A 490 -6.31 -27.51 8.94
C TRP A 490 -7.39 -28.09 9.85
N ALA A 491 -6.98 -28.92 10.81
CA ALA A 491 -7.87 -29.49 11.81
C ALA A 491 -7.09 -29.88 13.06
N TYR A 492 -7.75 -29.87 14.22
CA TYR A 492 -7.21 -30.40 15.47
C TYR A 492 -8.31 -31.07 16.29
N GLY A 493 -7.95 -31.98 17.18
CA GLY A 493 -8.89 -32.73 18.02
C GLY A 493 -8.41 -32.85 19.46
N HIS A 494 -9.35 -33.25 20.33
CA HIS A 494 -9.12 -33.46 21.77
C HIS A 494 -9.11 -34.97 22.14
N ASP A 495 -9.44 -35.84 21.19
CA ASP A 495 -9.46 -37.29 21.35
C ASP A 495 -8.21 -37.94 20.72
N ALA A 496 -7.89 -39.19 21.08
CA ALA A 496 -6.71 -39.86 20.55
C ALA A 496 -6.78 -40.04 19.02
N TRP A 497 -5.71 -39.67 18.31
CA TRP A 497 -5.63 -39.81 16.85
C TRP A 497 -5.56 -41.29 16.42
N PRO A 498 -6.26 -41.72 15.34
CA PRO A 498 -7.18 -40.96 14.51
C PRO A 498 -8.58 -40.79 15.13
N SER A 499 -9.11 -39.56 15.09
CA SER A 499 -10.44 -39.21 15.60
C SER A 499 -11.09 -38.13 14.74
N TYR A 500 -12.36 -37.84 14.97
CA TYR A 500 -12.95 -36.61 14.46
C TYR A 500 -12.28 -35.38 15.08
N HIS A 501 -12.17 -34.31 14.30
CA HIS A 501 -11.64 -33.03 14.77
C HIS A 501 -12.65 -32.30 15.66
N GLN A 502 -12.16 -31.56 16.65
CA GLN A 502 -12.97 -30.63 17.42
C GLN A 502 -13.26 -29.37 16.60
N ASP A 503 -12.27 -28.90 15.84
CA ASP A 503 -12.40 -27.75 14.96
C ASP A 503 -11.59 -27.95 13.67
N ARG A 504 -12.04 -27.28 12.62
CA ARG A 504 -11.51 -27.44 11.26
C ARG A 504 -11.71 -26.17 10.45
N GLY A 505 -10.86 -25.95 9.46
CA GLY A 505 -11.05 -24.86 8.51
C GLY A 505 -10.20 -24.97 7.26
N SER A 506 -10.42 -24.00 6.38
CA SER A 506 -9.66 -23.83 5.14
C SER A 506 -9.25 -22.37 5.03
N SER A 507 -7.97 -22.15 4.77
CA SER A 507 -7.38 -20.81 4.67
C SER A 507 -6.58 -20.72 3.37
N LEU A 508 -6.68 -19.57 2.71
CA LEU A 508 -5.94 -19.30 1.47
C LEU A 508 -4.62 -18.64 1.83
N LEU A 509 -3.50 -19.32 1.55
CA LEU A 509 -2.16 -18.80 1.84
C LEU A 509 -1.39 -18.55 0.56
N THR A 510 -0.85 -17.34 0.41
CA THR A 510 0.08 -17.02 -0.67
C THR A 510 1.51 -17.38 -0.24
N PHE A 511 2.14 -18.29 -0.95
CA PHE A 511 3.50 -18.75 -0.68
C PHE A 511 4.51 -17.87 -1.46
N GLN A 512 4.86 -16.73 -0.89
CA GLN A 512 5.74 -15.75 -1.55
C GLN A 512 7.20 -16.22 -1.58
N SER A 513 7.80 -16.24 -2.78
CA SER A 513 9.22 -16.54 -2.97
C SER A 513 10.09 -15.38 -2.46
N LEU A 514 11.08 -15.66 -1.62
CA LEU A 514 12.05 -14.67 -1.18
C LEU A 514 12.88 -14.16 -2.38
N GLN A 515 12.65 -12.92 -2.83
CA GLN A 515 13.50 -12.24 -3.80
C GLN A 515 14.59 -11.46 -3.03
N LEU A 516 15.86 -11.83 -3.20
CA LEU A 516 17.01 -11.07 -2.68
C LEU A 516 17.25 -9.83 -3.55
N THR A 517 16.32 -8.88 -3.51
CA THR A 517 16.56 -7.50 -3.95
C THR A 517 16.60 -6.60 -2.73
N SER A 518 17.60 -5.72 -2.68
CA SER A 518 17.65 -4.65 -1.68
C SER A 518 16.39 -3.78 -1.80
N ALA A 519 15.49 -3.86 -0.84
CA ALA A 519 14.44 -2.87 -0.59
C ALA A 519 14.01 -3.06 0.87
N ALA A 520 14.15 -2.05 1.73
CA ALA A 520 13.08 -1.10 1.96
C ALA A 520 11.74 -1.82 2.18
N SER A 521 11.12 -1.60 3.34
CA SER A 521 9.73 -1.96 3.65
C SER A 521 8.87 -1.91 2.38
N PRO A 522 7.99 -2.89 2.09
CA PRO A 522 7.28 -2.94 0.83
C PRO A 522 6.54 -1.62 0.65
N SER A 523 7.11 -0.74 -0.17
CA SER A 523 6.46 0.47 -0.57
C SER A 523 5.19 0.00 -1.26
N ALA A 524 4.04 0.31 -0.67
CA ALA A 524 2.75 0.05 -1.29
C ALA A 524 2.87 0.43 -2.77
N VAL A 525 2.61 -0.52 -3.67
CA VAL A 525 2.76 -0.31 -5.11
C VAL A 525 1.97 0.96 -5.46
N SER A 526 2.68 2.03 -5.82
CA SER A 526 2.07 3.31 -6.14
C SER A 526 1.29 3.15 -7.44
N THR A 527 -0.04 3.10 -7.34
CA THR A 527 -0.88 2.97 -8.52
C THR A 527 -1.02 4.31 -9.21
N SER A 528 -0.91 4.30 -10.54
CA SER A 528 -1.04 5.49 -11.39
C SER A 528 -2.45 6.08 -11.45
N THR A 529 -3.47 5.38 -10.89
CA THR A 529 -4.88 5.79 -10.94
C THR A 529 -5.10 7.23 -10.48
N LEU A 530 -4.51 7.64 -9.35
CA LEU A 530 -4.63 9.01 -8.85
C LEU A 530 -4.13 10.02 -9.89
N TYR A 531 -2.93 9.81 -10.40
CA TYR A 531 -2.29 10.73 -11.36
C TYR A 531 -3.05 10.78 -12.69
N ILE A 532 -3.56 9.64 -13.18
CA ILE A 532 -4.37 9.58 -14.40
C ILE A 532 -5.67 10.39 -14.23
N VAL A 533 -6.36 10.23 -13.10
CA VAL A 533 -7.61 10.97 -12.84
C VAL A 533 -7.34 12.46 -12.63
N LEU A 534 -6.26 12.84 -11.93
CA LEU A 534 -5.86 14.24 -11.81
C LEU A 534 -5.53 14.85 -13.18
N GLY A 535 -4.83 14.12 -14.04
CA GLY A 535 -4.58 14.51 -15.43
C GLY A 535 -5.87 14.73 -16.21
N LEU A 536 -6.86 13.83 -16.07
CA LEU A 536 -8.18 14.01 -16.67
C LEU A 536 -8.87 15.27 -16.14
N ILE A 537 -8.87 15.52 -14.83
CA ILE A 537 -9.53 16.71 -14.25
C ILE A 537 -8.91 17.98 -14.81
N VAL A 538 -7.58 18.09 -14.82
CA VAL A 538 -6.87 19.24 -15.38
C VAL A 538 -7.18 19.41 -16.86
N TRP A 539 -7.20 18.31 -17.62
CA TRP A 539 -7.54 18.33 -19.04
C TRP A 539 -8.97 18.81 -19.30
N LEU A 540 -9.95 18.29 -18.55
CA LEU A 540 -11.35 18.71 -18.68
C LEU A 540 -11.55 20.18 -18.32
N VAL A 541 -10.82 20.68 -17.31
CA VAL A 541 -10.84 22.11 -16.95
C VAL A 541 -10.27 22.96 -18.08
N PHE A 542 -9.14 22.54 -18.66
CA PHE A 542 -8.53 23.24 -19.79
C PHE A 542 -9.47 23.30 -21.00
N VAL A 543 -10.04 22.15 -21.41
CA VAL A 543 -10.98 22.09 -22.54
C VAL A 543 -12.24 22.93 -22.25
N GLY A 544 -12.74 22.90 -21.02
CA GLY A 544 -13.87 23.72 -20.59
C GLY A 544 -13.59 25.23 -20.70
N LEU A 545 -12.44 25.68 -20.21
CA LEU A 545 -12.00 27.08 -20.30
C LEU A 545 -11.88 27.54 -21.74
N VAL A 546 -11.27 26.73 -22.60
CA VAL A 546 -11.14 27.01 -24.04
C VAL A 546 -12.53 27.07 -24.70
N ALA A 547 -13.39 26.10 -24.41
CA ALA A 547 -14.74 26.06 -24.99
C ALA A 547 -15.61 27.25 -24.55
N THR A 548 -15.42 27.73 -23.33
CA THR A 548 -16.22 28.83 -22.75
C THR A 548 -15.72 30.20 -23.23
N HIS A 549 -14.40 30.44 -23.17
CA HIS A 549 -13.83 31.78 -23.33
C HIS A 549 -13.17 32.03 -24.70
N VAL A 550 -12.77 30.99 -25.43
CA VAL A 550 -12.04 31.14 -26.71
C VAL A 550 -12.94 30.88 -27.92
N PHE A 551 -13.86 29.91 -27.83
CA PHE A 551 -14.68 29.53 -28.97
C PHE A 551 -15.67 30.63 -29.39
N ALA A 552 -15.66 30.93 -30.69
CA ALA A 552 -16.64 31.80 -31.32
C ALA A 552 -18.04 31.14 -31.34
N TYR A 553 -19.06 31.97 -31.55
CA TYR A 553 -20.48 31.57 -31.55
C TYR A 553 -20.81 30.28 -32.34
N PRO A 554 -20.33 30.08 -33.59
CA PRO A 554 -20.70 28.88 -34.36
C PRO A 554 -20.29 27.57 -33.68
N LEU A 555 -19.11 27.57 -33.06
CA LEU A 555 -18.57 26.39 -32.40
C LEU A 555 -19.26 26.14 -31.05
N ARG A 556 -19.58 27.22 -30.29
CA ARG A 556 -20.39 27.11 -29.06
C ARG A 556 -21.81 26.61 -29.35
N ARG A 557 -22.42 27.07 -30.44
CA ARG A 557 -23.73 26.58 -30.90
C ARG A 557 -23.66 25.09 -31.22
N TRP A 558 -22.64 24.65 -31.96
CA TRP A 558 -22.45 23.24 -32.26
C TRP A 558 -22.29 22.38 -31.00
N LEU A 559 -21.48 22.81 -30.02
CA LEU A 559 -21.32 22.10 -28.75
C LEU A 559 -22.64 21.96 -27.97
N ASN A 560 -23.56 22.91 -28.13
CA ASN A 560 -24.89 22.92 -27.52
C ASN A 560 -25.97 22.21 -28.33
N THR A 561 -25.65 21.66 -29.51
CA THR A 561 -26.57 20.81 -30.28
C THR A 561 -26.76 19.46 -29.59
N THR A 562 -27.95 18.89 -29.77
CA THR A 562 -28.31 17.59 -29.20
C THR A 562 -27.53 16.47 -29.91
N PHE A 563 -26.90 15.58 -29.13
CA PHE A 563 -26.02 14.53 -29.65
C PHE A 563 -26.78 13.42 -30.41
N VAL A 564 -27.94 13.01 -29.89
CA VAL A 564 -28.81 12.00 -30.52
C VAL A 564 -30.20 12.59 -30.73
N ALA A 565 -30.83 12.29 -31.86
CA ALA A 565 -32.20 12.69 -32.14
C ALA A 565 -33.13 12.26 -31.00
N PRO A 566 -34.01 13.15 -30.49
CA PRO A 566 -34.97 12.78 -29.48
C PRO A 566 -35.92 11.73 -30.03
N PRO A 567 -36.27 10.71 -29.22
CA PRO A 567 -37.17 9.69 -29.69
C PRO A 567 -38.59 10.27 -29.86
N ARG A 568 -39.38 9.68 -30.76
CA ARG A 568 -40.78 10.11 -30.96
C ARG A 568 -41.55 9.94 -29.64
N PHE A 569 -42.33 10.95 -29.29
CA PHE A 569 -43.17 10.90 -28.10
C PHE A 569 -44.16 9.72 -28.17
N GLN A 570 -44.16 8.88 -27.13
CA GLN A 570 -45.08 7.76 -26.96
C GLN A 570 -45.73 7.85 -25.57
N ARG A 571 -47.04 7.58 -25.48
CA ARG A 571 -47.77 7.62 -24.19
C ARG A 571 -47.32 6.53 -23.20
N SER A 572 -46.85 5.39 -23.70
CA SER A 572 -46.27 4.31 -22.90
C SER A 572 -44.79 4.18 -23.24
N VAL A 573 -43.92 4.43 -22.27
CA VAL A 573 -42.48 4.48 -22.49
C VAL A 573 -41.84 3.22 -21.94
N GLY A 574 -41.26 2.40 -22.83
CA GLY A 574 -40.52 1.20 -22.42
C GLY A 574 -39.31 1.53 -21.53
N LEU A 575 -38.84 0.55 -20.77
CA LEU A 575 -37.71 0.72 -19.84
C LEU A 575 -36.43 1.15 -20.57
N LEU A 576 -36.14 0.59 -21.75
CA LEU A 576 -35.01 0.98 -22.61
C LEU A 576 -35.06 2.47 -23.01
N HIS A 577 -36.25 2.98 -23.28
CA HIS A 577 -36.43 4.35 -23.75
C HIS A 577 -36.23 5.37 -22.61
N THR A 578 -36.73 5.05 -21.41
CA THR A 578 -36.54 5.90 -20.22
C THR A 578 -35.12 5.83 -19.65
N TRP A 579 -34.46 4.67 -19.72
CA TRP A 579 -33.15 4.48 -19.11
C TRP A 579 -31.96 4.77 -20.03
N LEU A 580 -32.13 4.65 -21.35
CA LEU A 580 -31.02 4.77 -22.31
C LEU A 580 -31.27 5.86 -23.37
N LEU A 581 -32.34 5.76 -24.15
CA LEU A 581 -32.57 6.66 -25.29
C LEU A 581 -32.82 8.10 -24.86
N GLN A 582 -33.68 8.32 -23.86
CA GLN A 582 -33.98 9.67 -23.38
C GLN A 582 -32.73 10.36 -22.79
N PRO A 583 -31.94 9.75 -21.90
CA PRO A 583 -30.68 10.34 -21.44
C PRO A 583 -29.67 10.67 -22.56
N LEU A 584 -29.57 9.82 -23.59
CA LEU A 584 -28.70 10.08 -24.74
C LEU A 584 -29.19 11.28 -25.57
N SER A 585 -30.51 11.41 -25.74
CA SER A 585 -31.11 12.58 -26.40
C SER A 585 -31.07 13.86 -25.57
N ASP A 586 -30.76 13.76 -24.29
CA ASP A 586 -30.58 14.92 -23.39
C ASP A 586 -29.11 15.36 -23.32
N LEU A 587 -28.22 14.59 -23.93
CA LEU A 587 -26.80 14.86 -24.03
C LEU A 587 -26.54 15.85 -25.16
N LYS A 588 -25.72 16.86 -24.89
CA LYS A 588 -25.18 17.73 -25.92
C LYS A 588 -23.85 17.20 -26.46
N VAL A 589 -23.45 17.67 -27.63
CA VAL A 589 -22.17 17.29 -28.25
C VAL A 589 -20.99 17.55 -27.32
N GLY A 590 -20.92 18.71 -26.66
CA GLY A 590 -19.83 19.00 -25.72
C GLY A 590 -19.77 18.03 -24.53
N GLU A 591 -20.94 17.62 -24.02
CA GLU A 591 -21.04 16.64 -22.93
C GLU A 591 -20.66 15.23 -23.39
N ALA A 592 -20.95 14.88 -24.65
CA ALA A 592 -20.51 13.64 -25.28
C ALA A 592 -18.99 13.56 -25.39
N ILE A 593 -18.33 14.68 -25.73
CA ILE A 593 -16.88 14.78 -25.76
C ILE A 593 -16.30 14.56 -24.34
N VAL A 594 -16.90 15.14 -23.30
CA VAL A 594 -16.48 14.90 -21.91
C VAL A 594 -16.62 13.43 -21.54
N LEU A 595 -17.73 12.77 -21.92
CA LEU A 595 -17.92 11.34 -21.69
C LEU A 595 -16.88 10.48 -22.44
N LEU A 596 -16.52 10.85 -23.67
CA LEU A 596 -15.49 10.15 -24.43
C LEU A 596 -14.13 10.16 -23.71
N HIS A 597 -13.71 11.32 -23.19
CA HIS A 597 -12.47 11.44 -22.42
C HIS A 597 -12.53 10.65 -21.12
N TYR A 598 -13.69 10.65 -20.45
CA TYR A 598 -13.91 9.84 -19.26
C TYR A 598 -13.82 8.33 -19.56
N VAL A 599 -14.42 7.84 -20.65
CA VAL A 599 -14.29 6.43 -21.07
C VAL A 599 -12.84 6.09 -21.41
N GLY A 600 -12.11 7.00 -22.09
CA GLY A 600 -10.68 6.84 -22.33
C GLY A 600 -9.86 6.74 -21.04
N CYS A 601 -10.20 7.52 -20.02
CA CYS A 601 -9.59 7.44 -18.69
C CYS A 601 -9.85 6.08 -18.02
N LEU A 602 -11.08 5.54 -18.09
CA LEU A 602 -11.38 4.20 -17.57
C LEU A 602 -10.53 3.12 -18.28
N GLY A 603 -10.40 3.20 -19.61
CA GLY A 603 -9.55 2.30 -20.37
C GLY A 603 -8.08 2.40 -19.98
N LEU A 604 -7.56 3.62 -19.83
CA LEU A 604 -6.18 3.88 -19.43
C LEU A 604 -5.89 3.39 -18.00
N VAL A 605 -6.79 3.65 -17.04
CA VAL A 605 -6.67 3.13 -15.67
C VAL A 605 -6.73 1.61 -15.67
N GLY A 606 -7.68 1.01 -16.40
CA GLY A 606 -7.80 -0.44 -16.51
C GLY A 606 -6.53 -1.08 -17.06
N ALA A 607 -5.97 -0.53 -18.15
CA ALA A 607 -4.73 -1.00 -18.74
C ALA A 607 -3.53 -0.81 -17.81
N ALA A 608 -3.39 0.36 -17.18
CA ALA A 608 -2.29 0.66 -16.27
C ALA A 608 -2.31 -0.25 -15.02
N VAL A 609 -3.48 -0.50 -14.45
CA VAL A 609 -3.64 -1.42 -13.32
C VAL A 609 -3.38 -2.86 -13.78
N ALA A 610 -3.93 -3.29 -14.91
CA ALA A 610 -3.67 -4.63 -15.44
C ALA A 610 -2.19 -4.89 -15.73
N ALA A 611 -1.44 -3.87 -16.18
CA ALA A 611 0.00 -3.96 -16.41
C ALA A 611 0.83 -3.94 -15.11
N SER A 612 0.29 -3.39 -14.02
CA SER A 612 1.01 -3.23 -12.73
C SER A 612 0.85 -4.42 -11.78
N PHE A 613 -0.04 -5.38 -12.08
CA PHE A 613 -0.39 -6.45 -11.16
C PHE A 613 -0.52 -7.82 -11.87
N GLU A 614 -0.33 -8.90 -11.11
CA GLU A 614 -0.33 -10.26 -11.63
C GLU A 614 -1.69 -10.71 -12.21
N PRO A 615 -1.69 -11.51 -13.31
CA PRO A 615 -2.88 -11.93 -14.04
C PRO A 615 -3.99 -12.56 -13.19
N SER A 616 -3.64 -13.32 -12.16
CA SER A 616 -4.57 -14.06 -11.29
C SER A 616 -5.58 -13.14 -10.56
N ARG A 617 -5.21 -11.86 -10.36
CA ARG A 617 -5.99 -10.87 -9.60
C ARG A 617 -6.36 -9.63 -10.40
N VAL A 618 -5.98 -9.54 -11.68
CA VAL A 618 -6.19 -8.36 -12.53
C VAL A 618 -7.63 -7.86 -12.46
N TRP A 619 -8.62 -8.72 -12.66
CA TRP A 619 -10.02 -8.27 -12.68
C TRP A 619 -10.55 -7.78 -11.33
N SER A 620 -10.06 -8.32 -10.22
CA SER A 620 -10.40 -7.83 -8.88
C SER A 620 -9.83 -6.41 -8.67
N LEU A 621 -8.56 -6.21 -9.04
CA LEU A 621 -7.89 -4.92 -8.88
C LEU A 621 -8.41 -3.87 -9.85
N VAL A 622 -8.57 -4.21 -11.14
CA VAL A 622 -9.14 -3.33 -12.16
C VAL A 622 -10.54 -2.87 -11.75
N SER A 623 -11.43 -3.78 -11.36
CA SER A 623 -12.77 -3.38 -10.93
C SER A 623 -12.77 -2.47 -9.69
N GLY A 624 -11.89 -2.72 -8.72
CA GLY A 624 -11.73 -1.85 -7.55
C GLY A 624 -11.22 -0.44 -7.90
N HIS A 625 -10.24 -0.34 -8.80
CA HIS A 625 -9.73 0.97 -9.25
C HIS A 625 -10.72 1.70 -10.15
N LEU A 626 -11.46 0.99 -11.00
CA LEU A 626 -12.55 1.59 -11.77
C LEU A 626 -13.64 2.10 -10.82
N ALA A 627 -14.04 1.34 -9.79
CA ALA A 627 -14.93 1.85 -8.75
C ALA A 627 -14.35 3.11 -8.07
N LEU A 628 -13.06 3.12 -7.74
CA LEU A 628 -12.40 4.31 -7.19
C LEU A 628 -12.48 5.53 -8.12
N VAL A 629 -12.25 5.38 -9.43
CA VAL A 629 -12.41 6.47 -10.41
C VAL A 629 -13.82 7.06 -10.35
N HIS A 630 -14.85 6.20 -10.32
CA HIS A 630 -16.23 6.67 -10.19
C HIS A 630 -16.42 7.47 -8.90
N LEU A 631 -15.94 6.96 -7.77
CA LEU A 631 -16.08 7.60 -6.46
C LEU A 631 -15.36 8.96 -6.40
N MET A 632 -14.15 9.05 -6.96
CA MET A 632 -13.38 10.30 -7.05
C MET A 632 -14.15 11.37 -7.81
N LEU A 633 -14.76 11.00 -8.94
CA LEU A 633 -15.51 11.93 -9.77
C LEU A 633 -16.94 12.18 -9.25
N LEU A 634 -17.48 11.30 -8.40
CA LEU A 634 -18.87 11.34 -7.92
C LEU A 634 -19.21 12.59 -7.11
N LEU A 635 -18.26 13.07 -6.29
CA LEU A 635 -18.46 14.20 -5.40
C LEU A 635 -18.32 15.56 -6.10
N LEU A 636 -17.58 15.61 -7.22
CA LEU A 636 -17.29 16.85 -7.93
C LEU A 636 -18.59 17.54 -8.42
N PRO A 637 -19.52 16.86 -9.12
CA PRO A 637 -20.79 17.46 -9.51
C PRO A 637 -21.66 17.97 -8.37
N VAL A 638 -21.48 17.46 -7.14
CA VAL A 638 -22.32 17.81 -5.98
C VAL A 638 -21.71 18.94 -5.14
N ALA A 639 -20.44 19.27 -5.37
CA ALA A 639 -19.80 20.45 -4.81
C ALA A 639 -20.43 21.72 -5.40
N ARG A 640 -21.58 22.13 -4.86
CA ARG A 640 -22.35 23.30 -5.30
C ARG A 640 -21.49 24.56 -5.17
N GLY A 641 -21.15 25.19 -6.29
CA GLY A 641 -20.44 26.46 -6.32
C GLY A 641 -20.35 27.06 -7.70
N VAL A 642 -20.00 28.35 -7.72
CA VAL A 642 -19.89 29.21 -8.91
C VAL A 642 -18.80 28.75 -9.88
N HIS A 643 -17.93 27.83 -9.46
CA HIS A 643 -16.82 27.33 -10.25
C HIS A 643 -17.26 26.56 -11.51
N TRP A 644 -18.39 25.83 -11.47
CA TRP A 644 -18.93 25.17 -12.66
C TRP A 644 -19.52 26.16 -13.67
N GLU A 645 -20.21 27.18 -13.14
CA GLU A 645 -20.98 28.15 -13.91
C GLU A 645 -20.12 29.28 -14.50
N VAL A 646 -19.11 29.76 -13.75
CA VAL A 646 -18.34 30.95 -14.13
C VAL A 646 -16.90 30.63 -14.53
N LEU A 647 -16.30 29.58 -13.98
CA LEU A 647 -14.87 29.30 -14.15
C LEU A 647 -14.54 28.18 -15.14
N VAL A 648 -15.38 27.15 -15.32
CA VAL A 648 -14.96 25.93 -16.04
C VAL A 648 -15.79 25.59 -17.27
N PHE A 649 -17.11 25.43 -17.16
CA PHE A 649 -17.91 24.88 -18.28
C PHE A 649 -18.99 25.83 -18.81
N GLY A 650 -19.19 26.98 -18.18
CA GLY A 650 -20.33 27.86 -18.52
C GLY A 650 -21.69 27.15 -18.36
N SER A 651 -21.74 26.10 -17.55
CA SER A 651 -22.90 25.21 -17.43
C SER A 651 -23.45 25.24 -16.01
N SER A 652 -24.78 25.26 -15.87
CA SER A 652 -25.43 25.26 -14.56
C SER A 652 -25.15 24.00 -13.77
N PHE A 653 -25.10 24.13 -12.44
CA PHE A 653 -24.92 23.01 -11.51
C PHE A 653 -25.89 21.85 -11.78
N GLU A 654 -27.17 22.16 -12.04
CA GLU A 654 -28.22 21.16 -12.32
C GLU A 654 -27.90 20.28 -13.54
N ARG A 655 -27.23 20.86 -14.54
CA ARG A 655 -26.84 20.14 -15.73
C ARG A 655 -25.74 19.13 -15.46
N VAL A 656 -24.82 19.45 -14.55
CA VAL A 656 -23.72 18.57 -14.15
C VAL A 656 -24.22 17.43 -13.26
N LEU A 657 -25.33 17.62 -12.53
CA LEU A 657 -25.90 16.61 -11.63
C LEU A 657 -26.32 15.31 -12.33
N LYS A 658 -26.57 15.33 -13.65
CA LYS A 658 -26.80 14.10 -14.41
C LYS A 658 -25.59 13.16 -14.39
N PHE A 659 -24.37 13.69 -14.37
CA PHE A 659 -23.15 12.89 -14.25
C PHE A 659 -23.05 12.23 -12.87
N HIS A 660 -23.43 12.92 -11.79
CA HIS A 660 -23.49 12.30 -10.45
C HIS A 660 -24.38 11.05 -10.44
N ARG A 661 -25.57 11.13 -11.07
CA ARG A 661 -26.50 10.00 -11.14
C ARG A 661 -25.92 8.81 -11.91
N VAL A 662 -25.22 9.06 -13.02
CA VAL A 662 -24.58 8.01 -13.82
C VAL A 662 -23.38 7.41 -13.08
N LEU A 663 -22.48 8.27 -12.57
CA LEU A 663 -21.29 7.86 -11.81
C LEU A 663 -21.67 7.05 -10.57
N GLY A 664 -22.74 7.43 -9.86
CA GLY A 664 -23.19 6.71 -8.66
C GLY A 664 -23.70 5.30 -8.99
N ARG A 665 -24.44 5.15 -10.10
CA ARG A 665 -24.89 3.83 -10.58
C ARG A 665 -23.70 2.96 -10.99
N LEU A 666 -22.78 3.51 -11.78
CA LEU A 666 -21.59 2.79 -12.22
C LEU A 666 -20.70 2.41 -11.03
N PHE A 667 -20.52 3.30 -10.05
CA PHE A 667 -19.81 3.01 -8.82
C PHE A 667 -20.39 1.77 -8.10
N VAL A 668 -21.71 1.73 -7.88
CA VAL A 668 -22.36 0.59 -7.23
C VAL A 668 -22.17 -0.71 -8.03
N VAL A 669 -22.27 -0.65 -9.36
CA VAL A 669 -22.07 -1.83 -10.24
C VAL A 669 -20.63 -2.34 -10.15
N PHE A 670 -19.63 -1.46 -10.29
CA PHE A 670 -18.22 -1.86 -10.22
C PHE A 670 -17.82 -2.29 -8.80
N ALA A 671 -18.36 -1.65 -7.76
CA ALA A 671 -18.15 -2.05 -6.38
C ALA A 671 -18.78 -3.42 -6.07
N ALA A 672 -19.98 -3.70 -6.60
CA ALA A 672 -20.61 -5.03 -6.50
C ALA A 672 -19.78 -6.10 -7.22
N TRP A 673 -19.28 -5.81 -8.42
CA TRP A 673 -18.40 -6.71 -9.15
C TRP A 673 -17.08 -6.94 -8.41
N HIS A 674 -16.47 -5.88 -7.88
CA HIS A 674 -15.28 -5.97 -7.05
C HIS A 674 -15.53 -6.82 -5.79
N LEU A 675 -16.65 -6.61 -5.10
CA LEU A 675 -17.05 -7.43 -3.95
C LEU A 675 -17.22 -8.89 -4.35
N TYR A 676 -17.97 -9.17 -5.42
CA TYR A 676 -18.20 -10.53 -5.91
C TYR A 676 -16.89 -11.26 -6.19
N LEU A 677 -15.95 -10.63 -6.92
CA LEU A 677 -14.66 -11.24 -7.25
C LEU A 677 -13.77 -11.49 -6.03
N ASN A 678 -13.89 -10.69 -4.97
CA ASN A 678 -13.10 -10.87 -3.75
C ASN A 678 -13.76 -11.80 -2.73
N ALA A 679 -15.09 -11.83 -2.64
CA ALA A 679 -15.82 -12.72 -1.75
C ALA A 679 -15.58 -14.20 -2.04
N GLN A 680 -15.20 -14.54 -3.28
CA GLN A 680 -14.80 -15.91 -3.66
C GLN A 680 -13.40 -16.30 -3.17
N ARG A 681 -12.59 -15.34 -2.72
CA ARG A 681 -11.17 -15.54 -2.38
C ARG A 681 -10.85 -15.24 -0.91
N ILE A 682 -11.55 -14.27 -0.32
CA ILE A 682 -11.30 -13.78 1.03
C ILE A 682 -12.61 -13.56 1.79
N SER A 683 -12.56 -13.71 3.11
CA SER A 683 -13.68 -13.34 3.97
C SER A 683 -13.88 -11.82 3.97
N VAL A 684 -15.06 -11.39 3.53
CA VAL A 684 -15.44 -9.96 3.48
C VAL A 684 -15.62 -9.34 4.85
N LEU A 685 -15.73 -10.17 5.91
CA LEU A 685 -15.85 -9.74 7.30
C LEU A 685 -14.48 -9.68 8.01
N SER A 686 -13.38 -9.99 7.31
CA SER A 686 -12.06 -9.94 7.91
C SER A 686 -11.61 -8.51 8.23
N MET A 687 -11.06 -8.34 9.43
CA MET A 687 -10.38 -7.13 9.89
C MET A 687 -8.87 -7.15 9.59
N THR A 688 -8.35 -8.24 9.02
CA THR A 688 -6.94 -8.34 8.65
C THR A 688 -6.66 -7.63 7.34
N SER A 689 -5.49 -6.99 7.26
CA SER A 689 -5.04 -6.31 6.05
C SER A 689 -4.64 -7.35 4.98
N TYR A 690 -5.00 -7.09 3.73
CA TYR A 690 -4.84 -8.02 2.61
C TYR A 690 -4.22 -7.33 1.38
N GLY A 691 -3.33 -8.04 0.69
CA GLY A 691 -2.69 -7.60 -0.56
C GLY A 691 -1.69 -6.44 -0.43
N SER A 692 -1.01 -6.11 -1.53
CA SER A 692 0.05 -5.09 -1.59
C SER A 692 -0.42 -3.65 -1.36
N GLN A 693 -1.73 -3.40 -1.42
CA GLN A 693 -2.34 -2.11 -1.08
C GLN A 693 -2.81 -2.02 0.38
N GLY A 694 -2.62 -3.08 1.17
CA GLY A 694 -2.99 -3.13 2.58
C GLY A 694 -4.49 -2.94 2.81
N VAL A 695 -5.33 -3.57 1.99
CA VAL A 695 -6.79 -3.36 2.05
C VAL A 695 -7.41 -4.10 3.22
N VAL A 696 -8.40 -3.52 3.89
CA VAL A 696 -9.14 -4.17 4.98
C VAL A 696 -10.55 -4.52 4.48
N PRO A 697 -10.88 -5.82 4.27
CA PRO A 697 -12.14 -6.25 3.63
C PRO A 697 -13.40 -5.79 4.36
N PHE A 698 -13.41 -5.85 5.69
CA PHE A 698 -14.57 -5.43 6.51
C PHE A 698 -15.03 -4.00 6.20
N PHE A 699 -14.10 -3.06 6.09
CA PHE A 699 -14.42 -1.67 5.76
C PHE A 699 -14.90 -1.53 4.30
N GLY A 700 -14.36 -2.32 3.37
CA GLY A 700 -14.84 -2.36 1.99
C GLY A 700 -16.27 -2.88 1.87
N PHE A 701 -16.59 -3.94 2.61
CA PHE A 701 -17.94 -4.50 2.67
C PHE A 701 -18.94 -3.54 3.33
N SER A 702 -18.55 -2.90 4.44
CA SER A 702 -19.38 -1.89 5.13
C SER A 702 -19.63 -0.65 4.26
N ALA A 703 -18.62 -0.22 3.50
CA ALA A 703 -18.77 0.84 2.51
C ALA A 703 -19.76 0.43 1.41
N PHE A 704 -19.61 -0.78 0.85
CA PHE A 704 -20.53 -1.29 -0.16
C PHE A 704 -21.97 -1.33 0.33
N LEU A 705 -22.24 -1.84 1.54
CA LEU A 705 -23.59 -1.88 2.11
C LEU A 705 -24.21 -0.48 2.21
N SER A 706 -23.42 0.49 2.67
CA SER A 706 -23.84 1.90 2.77
C SER A 706 -24.20 2.47 1.39
N PHE A 707 -23.35 2.28 0.39
CA PHE A 707 -23.61 2.78 -0.96
C PHE A 707 -24.72 2.02 -1.70
N ALA A 708 -24.89 0.72 -1.43
CA ALA A 708 -25.99 -0.09 -1.96
C ALA A 708 -27.34 0.38 -1.40
N LEU A 709 -27.42 0.64 -0.09
CA LEU A 709 -28.59 1.23 0.56
C LEU A 709 -28.94 2.59 -0.07
N LEU A 710 -27.93 3.45 -0.25
CA LEU A 710 -28.09 4.73 -0.94
C LEU A 710 -28.67 4.54 -2.36
N GLY A 711 -28.12 3.59 -3.14
CA GLY A 711 -28.59 3.29 -4.49
C GLY A 711 -30.05 2.82 -4.53
N LEU A 712 -30.46 1.99 -3.58
CA LEU A 712 -31.83 1.47 -3.46
C LEU A 712 -32.85 2.59 -3.22
N PHE A 713 -32.58 3.50 -2.29
CA PHE A 713 -33.48 4.61 -1.97
C PHE A 713 -33.42 5.76 -2.99
N ALA A 714 -32.37 5.81 -3.83
CA ALA A 714 -32.24 6.78 -4.93
C ALA A 714 -33.02 6.40 -6.20
N VAL A 715 -33.71 5.24 -6.22
CA VAL A 715 -34.55 4.81 -7.34
C VAL A 715 -35.67 5.85 -7.59
N PRO A 716 -36.01 6.17 -8.86
CA PRO A 716 -36.94 7.26 -9.17
C PRO A 716 -38.32 7.16 -8.50
N TYR A 717 -38.80 5.95 -8.20
CA TYR A 717 -40.05 5.74 -7.48
C TYR A 717 -39.98 6.28 -6.04
N VAL A 718 -39.00 5.81 -5.26
CA VAL A 718 -38.80 6.25 -3.86
C VAL A 718 -38.50 7.74 -3.81
N ARG A 719 -37.56 8.21 -4.64
CA ARG A 719 -37.17 9.63 -4.65
C ARG A 719 -38.34 10.58 -4.91
N ARG A 720 -39.26 10.21 -5.80
CA ARG A 720 -40.39 11.06 -6.21
C ARG A 720 -41.56 11.02 -5.23
N ASN A 721 -41.83 9.85 -4.64
CA ASN A 721 -42.99 9.65 -3.76
C ASN A 721 -42.65 9.84 -2.28
N HIS A 722 -41.38 9.64 -1.89
CA HIS A 722 -40.89 9.69 -0.52
C HIS A 722 -39.55 10.45 -0.47
N PHE A 723 -39.57 11.71 -0.89
CA PHE A 723 -38.37 12.55 -1.02
C PHE A 723 -37.57 12.66 0.28
N GLU A 724 -38.23 12.81 1.43
CA GLU A 724 -37.58 12.95 2.72
C GLU A 724 -36.82 11.69 3.13
N LEU A 725 -37.45 10.53 2.97
CA LEU A 725 -36.83 9.24 3.24
C LEU A 725 -35.58 9.03 2.38
N PHE A 726 -35.70 9.32 1.07
CA PHE A 726 -34.55 9.35 0.17
C PHE A 726 -33.45 10.29 0.69
N TYR A 727 -33.80 11.53 1.02
CA TYR A 727 -32.86 12.56 1.43
C TYR A 727 -32.06 12.19 2.68
N TYR A 728 -32.73 11.72 3.73
CA TYR A 728 -32.08 11.35 4.99
C TYR A 728 -31.20 10.11 4.83
N VAL A 729 -31.72 9.05 4.20
CA VAL A 729 -30.95 7.81 3.94
C VAL A 729 -29.73 8.13 3.09
N HIS A 730 -29.90 8.92 2.02
CA HIS A 730 -28.80 9.29 1.13
C HIS A 730 -27.69 10.05 1.86
N ARG A 731 -28.03 11.01 2.72
CA ARG A 731 -27.02 11.77 3.48
C ARG A 731 -26.27 10.89 4.48
N VAL A 732 -26.97 10.15 5.32
CA VAL A 732 -26.36 9.34 6.37
C VAL A 732 -25.51 8.22 5.77
N ALA A 733 -26.05 7.50 4.79
CA ALA A 733 -25.35 6.40 4.13
C ALA A 733 -24.17 6.90 3.27
N ALA A 734 -24.24 8.10 2.67
CA ALA A 734 -23.11 8.68 1.96
C ALA A 734 -21.93 8.98 2.91
N VAL A 735 -22.20 9.58 4.08
CA VAL A 735 -21.15 9.86 5.08
C VAL A 735 -20.53 8.57 5.59
N GLY A 736 -21.34 7.60 6.01
CA GLY A 736 -20.85 6.29 6.47
C GLY A 736 -20.05 5.56 5.37
N GLY A 737 -20.56 5.53 4.15
CA GLY A 737 -19.90 4.91 3.00
C GLY A 737 -18.54 5.54 2.69
N LEU A 738 -18.44 6.87 2.73
CA LEU A 738 -17.17 7.58 2.50
C LEU A 738 -16.14 7.29 3.61
N VAL A 739 -16.57 7.29 4.89
CA VAL A 739 -15.68 6.95 6.02
C VAL A 739 -15.14 5.53 5.88
N PHE A 740 -16.03 4.56 5.65
CA PHE A 740 -15.61 3.17 5.47
C PHE A 740 -14.75 2.96 4.21
N ALA A 741 -15.05 3.67 3.11
CA ALA A 741 -14.21 3.61 1.91
C ALA A 741 -12.79 4.15 2.17
N CYS A 742 -12.64 5.24 2.93
CA CYS A 742 -11.33 5.76 3.33
C CYS A 742 -10.55 4.78 4.22
N LEU A 743 -11.25 4.07 5.12
CA LEU A 743 -10.64 3.04 5.99
C LEU A 743 -10.32 1.74 5.25
N HIS A 744 -10.94 1.49 4.10
CA HIS A 744 -10.75 0.27 3.32
C HIS A 744 -9.32 0.17 2.75
N ALA A 745 -8.73 1.25 2.25
CA ALA A 745 -7.37 1.24 1.69
C ALA A 745 -6.73 2.64 1.67
N ARG A 746 -5.40 2.69 1.85
CA ARG A 746 -4.63 3.95 1.78
C ARG A 746 -4.77 4.64 0.42
N THR A 747 -4.82 3.88 -0.67
CA THR A 747 -5.03 4.40 -2.04
C THR A 747 -6.36 5.14 -2.17
N VAL A 748 -7.42 4.64 -1.52
CA VAL A 748 -8.75 5.27 -1.54
C VAL A 748 -8.70 6.57 -0.74
N TRP A 749 -8.16 6.55 0.48
CA TRP A 749 -7.98 7.74 1.30
C TRP A 749 -7.26 8.87 0.55
N LEU A 750 -6.08 8.58 -0.02
CA LEU A 750 -5.29 9.59 -0.74
C LEU A 750 -6.03 10.12 -1.97
N SER A 751 -6.71 9.24 -2.70
CA SER A 751 -7.49 9.60 -3.89
C SER A 751 -8.71 10.47 -3.59
N LEU A 752 -9.24 10.39 -2.36
CA LEU A 752 -10.42 11.17 -1.97
C LEU A 752 -10.10 12.53 -1.36
N ILE A 753 -8.83 12.87 -1.08
CA ILE A 753 -8.45 14.17 -0.51
C ILE A 753 -8.97 15.33 -1.35
N LEU A 754 -8.67 15.36 -2.66
CA LEU A 754 -9.12 16.45 -3.54
C LEU A 754 -10.65 16.57 -3.63
N PRO A 755 -11.42 15.52 -3.99
CA PRO A 755 -12.87 15.66 -4.09
C PRO A 755 -13.54 15.95 -2.74
N LEU A 756 -13.05 15.40 -1.62
CA LEU A 756 -13.58 15.70 -0.30
C LEU A 756 -13.29 17.14 0.12
N THR A 757 -12.09 17.65 -0.11
CA THR A 757 -11.74 19.04 0.22
C THR A 757 -12.57 20.04 -0.59
N LEU A 758 -12.81 19.78 -1.88
CA LEU A 758 -13.71 20.60 -2.70
C LEU A 758 -15.16 20.53 -2.21
N TYR A 759 -15.65 19.34 -1.88
CA TYR A 759 -17.00 19.16 -1.36
C TYR A 759 -17.19 19.87 -0.01
N VAL A 760 -16.28 19.65 0.95
CA VAL A 760 -16.32 20.28 2.29
C VAL A 760 -16.14 21.78 2.17
N GLY A 761 -15.20 22.28 1.36
CA GLY A 761 -15.02 23.70 1.11
C GLY A 761 -16.28 24.35 0.53
N SER A 762 -16.93 23.68 -0.44
CA SER A 762 -18.21 24.15 -0.98
C SER A 762 -19.31 24.16 0.09
N TYR A 763 -19.33 23.20 1.01
CA TYR A 763 -20.30 23.12 2.10
C TYR A 763 -20.09 24.25 3.12
N LEU A 764 -18.85 24.48 3.54
CA LEU A 764 -18.49 25.59 4.44
C LEU A 764 -18.88 26.95 3.83
N TRP A 765 -18.66 27.14 2.53
CA TRP A 765 -19.12 28.34 1.84
C TRP A 765 -20.65 28.52 1.90
N ARG A 766 -21.40 27.43 1.77
CA ARG A 766 -22.87 27.46 1.86
C ARG A 766 -23.38 27.71 3.27
N LEU A 767 -22.58 27.52 4.31
CA LEU A 767 -23.01 27.81 5.68
C LEU A 767 -23.44 29.28 5.85
N ARG A 768 -22.91 30.19 5.03
CA ARG A 768 -23.33 31.59 5.01
C ARG A 768 -24.83 31.79 4.77
N SER A 769 -25.46 30.85 4.04
CA SER A 769 -26.90 30.91 3.76
C SER A 769 -27.76 30.79 5.01
N HIS A 770 -27.25 30.22 6.11
CA HIS A 770 -27.98 30.18 7.39
C HIS A 770 -28.17 31.57 8.04
N TRP A 771 -27.41 32.59 7.60
CA TRP A 771 -27.56 33.97 8.05
C TRP A 771 -28.56 34.79 7.21
N ASN A 772 -28.99 34.29 6.04
CA ASN A 772 -29.98 34.94 5.19
C ASN A 772 -31.40 34.61 5.69
N ARG A 773 -31.79 35.18 6.83
CA ARG A 773 -33.07 34.93 7.49
C ARG A 773 -34.02 36.10 7.28
N PHE A 774 -35.24 35.81 6.87
CA PHE A 774 -36.25 36.81 6.55
C PHE A 774 -37.56 36.45 7.23
N ARG A 775 -38.20 37.43 7.88
CA ARG A 775 -39.56 37.28 8.40
C ARG A 775 -40.55 37.58 7.28
N VAL A 776 -41.49 36.66 7.05
CA VAL A 776 -42.48 36.74 5.97
C VAL A 776 -43.83 36.24 6.45
N VAL A 777 -44.89 36.78 5.86
CA VAL A 777 -46.25 36.24 5.98
C VAL A 777 -46.53 35.46 4.70
N LEU A 778 -46.91 34.18 4.86
CA LEU A 778 -47.18 33.30 3.73
C LEU A 778 -48.61 33.51 3.22
N SER A 779 -48.76 33.64 1.90
CA SER A 779 -50.06 33.79 1.23
C SER A 779 -50.37 32.58 0.34
N SER A 780 -51.64 32.41 0.00
CA SER A 780 -52.09 31.41 -0.96
C SER A 780 -53.27 31.94 -1.76
N HIS A 781 -53.25 31.72 -3.08
CA HIS A 781 -54.33 32.08 -3.99
C HIS A 781 -55.04 30.85 -4.57
N THR A 782 -54.50 29.66 -4.34
CA THR A 782 -55.01 28.39 -4.87
C THR A 782 -54.65 27.28 -3.90
N GLU A 783 -55.50 26.26 -3.82
CA GLU A 783 -55.28 25.11 -2.95
C GLU A 783 -53.87 24.53 -3.13
N LYS A 784 -53.24 24.15 -2.01
CA LYS A 784 -51.91 23.52 -1.95
C LYS A 784 -50.78 24.30 -2.63
N THR A 785 -50.95 25.61 -2.80
CA THR A 785 -49.94 26.51 -3.39
C THR A 785 -49.67 27.68 -2.46
N VAL A 786 -48.40 27.94 -2.15
CA VAL A 786 -47.96 28.99 -1.24
C VAL A 786 -47.09 29.98 -2.00
N THR A 787 -47.37 31.26 -1.80
CA THR A 787 -46.60 32.39 -2.31
C THR A 787 -45.80 33.01 -1.18
N ILE A 788 -44.52 33.26 -1.44
CA ILE A 788 -43.57 33.82 -0.49
C ILE A 788 -42.93 35.05 -1.12
N VAL A 789 -43.15 36.23 -0.56
CA VAL A 789 -42.47 37.47 -0.97
C VAL A 789 -41.53 37.89 0.14
N LEU A 790 -40.23 38.01 -0.16
CA LEU A 790 -39.24 38.43 0.84
C LEU A 790 -39.31 39.94 1.09
N PRO A 791 -39.00 40.44 2.30
CA PRO A 791 -38.90 41.87 2.56
C PRO A 791 -37.73 42.49 1.78
N SER A 792 -37.87 43.76 1.39
CA SER A 792 -36.80 44.50 0.73
C SER A 792 -35.64 44.82 1.69
N THR A 793 -34.50 44.19 1.45
CA THR A 793 -33.23 44.41 2.14
C THR A 793 -32.16 44.75 1.10
N PRO A 794 -30.98 45.29 1.49
CA PRO A 794 -29.89 45.52 0.54
C PRO A 794 -29.55 44.27 -0.30
N GLN A 795 -29.61 43.09 0.32
CA GLN A 795 -29.33 41.82 -0.32
C GLN A 795 -30.44 41.38 -1.28
N THR A 796 -31.72 41.41 -0.86
CA THR A 796 -32.84 41.01 -1.74
C THR A 796 -33.04 41.98 -2.90
N LYS A 797 -32.74 43.28 -2.71
CA LYS A 797 -32.67 44.27 -3.80
C LYS A 797 -31.58 43.94 -4.82
N ALA A 798 -30.40 43.55 -4.34
CA ALA A 798 -29.31 43.13 -5.21
C ALA A 798 -29.69 41.87 -6.01
N TRP A 799 -30.32 40.88 -5.37
CA TRP A 799 -30.82 39.68 -6.06
C TRP A 799 -31.89 40.02 -7.10
N ALA A 800 -32.86 40.89 -6.77
CA ALA A 800 -33.90 41.29 -7.72
C ALA A 800 -33.35 41.97 -8.98
N ARG A 801 -32.21 42.66 -8.87
CA ARG A 801 -31.52 43.33 -9.97
C ARG A 801 -30.62 42.37 -10.77
N ASP A 802 -29.83 41.56 -10.08
CA ASP A 802 -28.66 40.88 -10.67
C ASP A 802 -28.78 39.35 -10.73
N MET A 803 -29.86 38.74 -10.22
CA MET A 803 -29.95 37.27 -10.25
C MET A 803 -30.01 36.74 -11.69
N PRO A 804 -29.30 35.63 -11.99
CA PRO A 804 -29.31 35.06 -13.33
C PRO A 804 -30.71 34.63 -13.80
N LEU A 805 -30.91 34.58 -15.11
CA LEU A 805 -32.12 34.03 -15.70
C LEU A 805 -32.23 32.54 -15.36
N GLY A 806 -33.42 32.10 -14.94
CA GLY A 806 -33.65 30.73 -14.45
C GLY A 806 -33.12 30.45 -13.04
N ALA A 807 -32.71 31.49 -12.28
CA ALA A 807 -32.18 31.30 -10.95
C ALA A 807 -33.20 30.71 -9.96
N TYR A 808 -32.68 29.91 -9.02
CA TYR A 808 -33.43 29.31 -7.93
C TYR A 808 -32.64 29.43 -6.62
N PHE A 809 -33.35 29.24 -5.50
CA PHE A 809 -32.78 29.29 -4.17
C PHE A 809 -33.19 28.05 -3.39
N TRP A 810 -32.31 27.59 -2.51
CA TRP A 810 -32.67 26.63 -1.49
C TRP A 810 -33.35 27.37 -0.35
N VAL A 811 -34.58 26.98 -0.04
CA VAL A 811 -35.42 27.58 0.99
C VAL A 811 -35.58 26.58 2.12
N ALA A 812 -35.40 27.06 3.35
CA ALA A 812 -35.69 26.32 4.58
C ALA A 812 -36.63 27.15 5.45
N ILE A 813 -37.59 26.47 6.07
CA ILE A 813 -38.57 27.07 6.99
C ILE A 813 -38.43 26.34 8.33
N PRO A 814 -37.63 26.88 9.28
CA PRO A 814 -37.32 26.21 10.54
C PRO A 814 -38.54 25.87 11.40
N ALA A 815 -39.67 26.54 11.19
CA ALA A 815 -40.94 26.22 11.85
C ALA A 815 -41.53 24.87 11.42
N ILE A 816 -41.20 24.37 10.22
CA ILE A 816 -41.54 23.02 9.76
C ILE A 816 -40.39 22.06 10.04
N SER A 817 -39.18 22.40 9.57
CA SER A 817 -38.00 21.56 9.76
C SER A 817 -36.70 22.34 9.71
N TRP A 818 -35.80 22.04 10.64
CA TRP A 818 -34.46 22.64 10.70
C TRP A 818 -33.48 22.00 9.70
N LEU A 819 -33.79 20.80 9.21
CA LEU A 819 -32.88 19.98 8.39
C LEU A 819 -33.24 19.98 6.91
N GLN A 820 -34.49 20.31 6.58
CA GLN A 820 -35.00 20.29 5.22
C GLN A 820 -34.72 21.62 4.52
N TRP A 821 -34.10 21.49 3.35
CA TRP A 821 -33.87 22.59 2.42
C TRP A 821 -34.41 22.13 1.08
N HIS A 822 -35.22 22.95 0.43
CA HIS A 822 -35.85 22.63 -0.85
C HIS A 822 -35.53 23.72 -1.88
N PRO A 823 -35.12 23.35 -3.11
CA PRO A 823 -34.86 24.30 -4.17
C PRO A 823 -36.17 24.80 -4.80
N PHE A 824 -36.33 26.11 -4.89
CA PHE A 824 -37.46 26.76 -5.57
C PHE A 824 -36.96 27.91 -6.46
N SER A 825 -37.48 27.99 -7.67
CA SER A 825 -37.19 29.09 -8.59
C SER A 825 -37.62 30.43 -7.99
N ALA A 826 -36.80 31.46 -8.17
CA ALA A 826 -37.10 32.81 -7.68
C ALA A 826 -37.54 33.72 -8.83
N MET A 827 -38.36 34.72 -8.48
CA MET A 827 -38.76 35.78 -9.39
C MET A 827 -38.47 37.13 -8.74
N ALA A 828 -37.92 38.07 -9.52
CA ALA A 828 -37.83 39.46 -9.11
C ALA A 828 -39.24 40.08 -9.08
N THR A 829 -39.58 40.73 -7.97
CA THR A 829 -40.89 41.34 -7.71
C THR A 829 -40.73 42.60 -6.86
N VAL A 830 -41.82 43.10 -6.29
CA VAL A 830 -41.85 44.16 -5.28
C VAL A 830 -42.51 43.64 -3.99
N ASP A 831 -42.10 44.20 -2.86
CA ASP A 831 -42.79 43.95 -1.58
C ASP A 831 -44.05 44.84 -1.43
N ALA A 832 -44.73 44.72 -0.28
CA ALA A 832 -45.93 45.50 0.02
C ALA A 832 -45.71 47.04 0.00
N SER A 833 -44.47 47.53 0.11
CA SER A 833 -44.12 48.95 0.01
C SER A 833 -43.83 49.40 -1.43
N GLY A 834 -43.83 48.48 -2.40
CA GLY A 834 -43.44 48.73 -3.79
C GLY A 834 -41.92 48.70 -4.02
N ALA A 835 -41.11 48.34 -3.02
CA ALA A 835 -39.66 48.25 -3.14
C ALA A 835 -39.23 46.90 -3.77
N PRO A 836 -38.15 46.87 -4.58
CA PRO A 836 -37.76 45.67 -5.32
C PRO A 836 -37.21 44.58 -4.39
N THR A 837 -37.67 43.34 -4.63
CA THR A 837 -37.30 42.14 -3.85
C THR A 837 -37.43 40.88 -4.72
N ILE A 838 -37.29 39.70 -4.12
CA ILE A 838 -37.56 38.42 -4.77
C ILE A 838 -38.68 37.66 -4.07
N GLY A 839 -39.34 36.78 -4.79
CA GLY A 839 -40.34 35.88 -4.23
C GLY A 839 -40.35 34.50 -4.90
N PHE A 840 -41.13 33.61 -4.31
CA PHE A 840 -41.25 32.20 -4.65
C PHE A 840 -42.72 31.82 -4.74
N VAL A 841 -43.05 30.87 -5.62
CA VAL A 841 -44.34 30.20 -5.64
C VAL A 841 -44.08 28.71 -5.59
N ILE A 842 -44.56 28.07 -4.53
CA ILE A 842 -44.27 26.67 -4.19
C ILE A 842 -45.59 25.90 -4.12
N LYS A 843 -45.59 24.67 -4.63
CA LYS A 843 -46.80 23.83 -4.72
C LYS A 843 -46.55 22.48 -4.07
N ALA A 844 -47.46 22.03 -3.22
CA ALA A 844 -47.42 20.69 -2.65
C ALA A 844 -47.84 19.67 -3.71
N THR A 845 -47.01 18.63 -3.89
CA THR A 845 -47.25 17.56 -4.87
C THR A 845 -47.89 16.33 -4.25
N THR A 846 -47.74 16.16 -2.93
CA THR A 846 -48.19 15.01 -2.15
C THR A 846 -48.57 15.48 -0.76
N ASP A 847 -49.58 14.85 -0.17
CA ASP A 847 -50.04 15.14 1.19
C ASP A 847 -48.96 14.75 2.21
N GLY A 848 -48.78 15.56 3.24
CA GLY A 848 -47.72 15.38 4.25
C GLY A 848 -46.30 15.61 3.71
N SER A 849 -46.16 16.32 2.59
CA SER A 849 -44.86 16.83 2.14
C SER A 849 -44.50 18.15 2.81
N PHE A 850 -43.22 18.52 2.83
CA PHE A 850 -42.76 19.82 3.35
C PHE A 850 -43.64 21.02 2.95
N VAL A 851 -44.03 21.13 1.66
CA VAL A 851 -44.85 22.26 1.19
C VAL A 851 -46.30 22.14 1.66
N ASP A 852 -46.81 20.92 1.82
CA ASP A 852 -48.14 20.66 2.37
C ASP A 852 -48.20 21.06 3.86
N ASP A 853 -47.15 20.75 4.63
CA ASP A 853 -47.02 21.18 6.03
C ASP A 853 -46.94 22.71 6.14
N VAL A 854 -46.20 23.36 5.24
CA VAL A 854 -46.16 24.84 5.15
C VAL A 854 -47.56 25.41 4.86
N TYR A 855 -48.27 24.82 3.90
CA TYR A 855 -49.62 25.25 3.52
C TYR A 855 -50.64 25.04 4.65
N THR A 856 -50.62 23.89 5.31
CA THR A 856 -51.59 23.55 6.36
C THR A 856 -51.33 24.27 7.68
N SER A 857 -50.05 24.50 8.03
CA SER A 857 -49.67 24.95 9.38
C SER A 857 -49.27 26.42 9.47
N LEU A 858 -48.84 27.06 8.37
CA LEU A 858 -48.19 28.38 8.41
C LEU A 858 -48.85 29.45 7.52
N LEU A 859 -49.95 29.15 6.84
CA LEU A 859 -50.67 30.17 6.06
C LEU A 859 -51.17 31.31 6.96
N GLY A 860 -50.89 32.56 6.54
CA GLY A 860 -51.24 33.75 7.30
C GLY A 860 -50.43 33.97 8.58
N VAL A 861 -49.51 33.07 8.93
CA VAL A 861 -48.65 33.17 10.10
C VAL A 861 -47.33 33.82 9.71
N GLU A 862 -46.86 34.80 10.50
CA GLU A 862 -45.51 35.34 10.35
C GLU A 862 -44.48 34.27 10.72
N THR A 863 -43.65 33.88 9.77
CA THR A 863 -42.62 32.85 9.97
C THR A 863 -41.26 33.30 9.46
N THR A 864 -40.21 32.62 9.90
CA THR A 864 -38.85 32.86 9.39
C THR A 864 -38.58 31.94 8.23
N VAL A 865 -38.19 32.52 7.10
CA VAL A 865 -37.70 31.81 5.92
C VAL A 865 -36.20 32.07 5.77
N VAL A 866 -35.44 30.99 5.58
CA VAL A 866 -33.99 31.03 5.37
C VAL A 866 -33.70 30.67 3.91
N VAL A 867 -32.89 31.47 3.22
CA VAL A 867 -32.64 31.29 1.79
C VAL A 867 -31.16 31.21 1.43
N GLY A 868 -30.80 30.22 0.62
CA GLY A 868 -29.47 30.03 0.06
C GLY A 868 -29.48 30.15 -1.45
N GLY A 869 -28.64 31.02 -2.01
CA GLY A 869 -28.56 31.26 -3.45
C GLY A 869 -28.02 32.66 -3.77
N PRO A 870 -28.20 33.16 -5.01
CA PRO A 870 -28.85 32.49 -6.14
C PRO A 870 -28.02 31.32 -6.69
N TYR A 871 -28.71 30.34 -7.30
CA TYR A 871 -28.11 29.23 -8.05
C TYR A 871 -28.78 29.10 -9.43
N GLY A 872 -28.08 28.50 -10.39
CA GLY A 872 -28.62 28.26 -11.72
C GLY A 872 -28.43 29.44 -12.66
N ASN A 873 -28.28 29.13 -13.95
CA ASN A 873 -28.16 30.07 -15.04
C ASN A 873 -28.56 29.37 -16.36
N LEU A 874 -29.07 30.12 -17.32
CA LEU A 874 -29.33 29.61 -18.66
C LEU A 874 -28.01 29.24 -19.35
N SER A 875 -27.98 28.09 -20.02
CA SER A 875 -26.81 27.66 -20.83
C SER A 875 -26.78 28.28 -22.23
N ILE A 876 -27.74 29.16 -22.51
CA ILE A 876 -27.95 29.84 -23.79
C ILE A 876 -28.01 31.34 -23.52
N ASN A 877 -27.52 32.13 -24.47
CA ASN A 877 -27.70 33.57 -24.45
C ASN A 877 -28.96 33.93 -25.23
N LEU A 878 -29.96 34.51 -24.57
CA LEU A 878 -31.24 34.83 -25.19
C LEU A 878 -31.12 35.95 -26.23
N ASP A 879 -30.14 36.85 -26.06
CA ASP A 879 -29.91 37.99 -26.96
C ASP A 879 -29.39 37.56 -28.35
N GLU A 880 -29.00 36.30 -28.52
CA GLU A 880 -28.55 35.73 -29.80
C GLU A 880 -29.72 35.28 -30.71
N TYR A 881 -30.95 35.31 -30.19
CA TYR A 881 -32.15 34.85 -30.87
C TYR A 881 -33.07 36.02 -31.24
N ASP A 882 -33.73 35.93 -32.39
CA ASP A 882 -34.73 36.92 -32.81
C ASP A 882 -36.06 36.71 -32.07
N THR A 883 -36.34 35.46 -31.67
CA THR A 883 -37.56 35.08 -30.95
C THR A 883 -37.27 34.05 -29.87
N VAL A 884 -37.91 34.22 -28.71
CA VAL A 884 -37.84 33.30 -27.56
C VAL A 884 -39.24 32.85 -27.19
N LEU A 885 -39.49 31.55 -27.28
CA LEU A 885 -40.75 30.90 -26.92
C LEU A 885 -40.61 30.21 -25.58
N LEU A 886 -41.35 30.69 -24.58
CA LEU A 886 -41.38 30.12 -23.24
C LEU A 886 -42.63 29.24 -23.12
N ILE A 887 -42.46 27.95 -22.80
CA ILE A 887 -43.56 26.99 -22.64
C ILE A 887 -43.54 26.46 -21.19
N ALA A 888 -44.49 26.93 -20.39
CA ALA A 888 -44.64 26.56 -18.98
C ALA A 888 -45.77 25.54 -18.77
N GLY A 889 -45.55 24.55 -17.92
CA GLY A 889 -46.58 23.65 -17.40
C GLY A 889 -46.70 23.73 -15.88
N GLY A 890 -47.89 24.04 -15.37
CA GLY A 890 -48.16 24.17 -13.93
C GLY A 890 -47.25 25.20 -13.27
N ILE A 891 -46.64 24.84 -12.12
CA ILE A 891 -45.71 25.70 -11.38
C ILE A 891 -44.36 25.93 -12.08
N GLY A 892 -44.08 25.21 -13.17
CA GLY A 892 -42.91 25.45 -14.02
C GLY A 892 -42.88 26.85 -14.66
N VAL A 893 -43.95 27.63 -14.51
CA VAL A 893 -44.03 29.03 -14.94
C VAL A 893 -43.06 29.95 -14.21
N THR A 894 -42.77 29.70 -12.94
CA THR A 894 -41.97 30.59 -12.07
C THR A 894 -40.66 31.07 -12.72
N PRO A 895 -39.75 30.19 -13.18
CA PRO A 895 -38.52 30.62 -13.84
C PRO A 895 -38.77 31.32 -15.19
N LEU A 896 -39.79 30.91 -15.94
CA LEU A 896 -40.09 31.49 -17.26
C LEU A 896 -40.73 32.87 -17.15
N LEU A 897 -41.54 33.10 -16.12
CA LEU A 897 -42.11 34.40 -15.80
C LEU A 897 -41.01 35.38 -15.38
N HIS A 898 -40.01 34.92 -14.64
CA HIS A 898 -38.83 35.75 -14.36
C HIS A 898 -38.12 36.20 -15.64
N ILE A 899 -37.91 35.28 -16.58
CA ILE A 899 -37.28 35.59 -17.88
C ILE A 899 -38.08 36.63 -18.65
N LEU A 900 -39.40 36.44 -18.75
CA LEU A 900 -40.30 37.39 -19.41
C LEU A 900 -40.21 38.79 -18.79
N ASN A 901 -40.31 38.88 -17.46
CA ASN A 901 -40.30 40.15 -16.74
C ASN A 901 -38.96 40.91 -16.83
N GLN A 902 -37.82 40.20 -16.92
CA GLN A 902 -36.52 40.85 -17.06
C GLN A 902 -36.23 41.31 -18.48
N GLN A 903 -36.71 40.57 -19.50
CA GLN A 903 -36.61 41.00 -20.90
C GLN A 903 -37.45 42.26 -21.16
N GLU A 904 -38.67 42.37 -20.59
CA GLU A 904 -39.48 43.59 -20.69
C GLU A 904 -38.81 44.83 -20.08
N LYS A 905 -38.07 44.68 -18.98
CA LYS A 905 -37.31 45.78 -18.35
C LYS A 905 -36.11 46.22 -19.17
N THR A 906 -35.55 45.31 -19.97
CA THR A 906 -34.36 45.55 -20.79
C THR A 906 -34.82 46.07 -22.16
N ALA A 907 -35.34 47.29 -22.21
CA ALA A 907 -35.91 47.96 -23.39
C ALA A 907 -34.98 48.11 -24.62
N LYS A 908 -33.81 47.47 -24.61
CA LYS A 908 -32.81 47.42 -25.70
C LYS A 908 -32.79 46.08 -26.45
N SER A 909 -33.54 45.07 -26.01
CA SER A 909 -33.54 43.75 -26.67
C SER A 909 -34.40 43.77 -27.94
N THR A 910 -33.81 43.42 -29.09
CA THR A 910 -34.53 43.21 -30.36
C THR A 910 -35.29 41.89 -30.39
N THR A 911 -35.17 41.09 -29.33
CA THR A 911 -35.72 39.73 -29.23
C THR A 911 -37.19 39.75 -28.80
N THR A 912 -38.06 39.13 -29.58
CA THR A 912 -39.48 38.96 -29.22
C THR A 912 -39.64 37.77 -28.27
N THR A 913 -40.15 37.98 -27.06
CA THR A 913 -40.36 36.90 -26.08
C THR A 913 -41.85 36.66 -25.87
N THR A 914 -42.32 35.41 -25.97
CA THR A 914 -43.73 35.04 -25.75
C THR A 914 -43.83 33.85 -24.79
N LEU A 915 -44.74 33.93 -23.81
CA LEU A 915 -44.97 32.89 -22.81
C LEU A 915 -46.31 32.18 -23.03
N HIS A 916 -46.25 30.88 -23.26
CA HIS A 916 -47.39 29.96 -23.28
C HIS A 916 -47.44 29.20 -21.96
N TRP A 917 -48.47 29.45 -21.15
CA TRP A 917 -48.62 28.83 -19.84
C TRP A 917 -49.84 27.89 -19.79
N ILE A 918 -49.57 26.63 -19.50
CA ILE A 918 -50.55 25.54 -19.49
C ILE A 918 -50.76 25.08 -18.04
N VAL A 919 -52.00 25.15 -17.56
CA VAL A 919 -52.42 24.68 -16.22
C VAL A 919 -53.59 23.69 -16.33
N ARG A 920 -53.90 22.97 -15.25
CA ARG A 920 -55.06 22.06 -15.24
C ARG A 920 -56.35 22.85 -15.07
N THR A 921 -56.41 23.67 -14.03
CA THR A 921 -57.59 24.48 -13.69
C THR A 921 -57.29 25.99 -13.78
N PRO A 922 -58.27 26.84 -14.14
CA PRO A 922 -58.05 28.28 -14.24
C PRO A 922 -57.63 28.94 -12.92
N SER A 923 -58.01 28.36 -11.77
CA SER A 923 -57.65 28.89 -10.44
C SER A 923 -56.13 28.99 -10.21
N GLU A 924 -55.34 28.15 -10.87
CA GLU A 924 -53.87 28.14 -10.77
C GLU A 924 -53.22 29.40 -11.36
N PHE A 925 -53.93 30.13 -12.23
CA PHE A 925 -53.41 31.41 -12.76
C PHE A 925 -53.30 32.50 -11.68
N GLY A 926 -54.05 32.37 -10.57
CA GLY A 926 -53.95 33.28 -9.44
C GLY A 926 -52.71 33.08 -8.57
N ALA A 927 -52.06 31.92 -8.63
CA ALA A 927 -50.93 31.60 -7.74
C ALA A 927 -49.75 32.60 -7.84
N PRO A 928 -49.28 32.99 -9.03
CA PRO A 928 -48.25 34.01 -9.18
C PRO A 928 -48.84 35.41 -9.48
N ALA A 929 -50.05 35.75 -9.02
CA ALA A 929 -50.72 37.00 -9.39
C ALA A 929 -49.83 38.25 -9.18
N ASP A 930 -49.10 38.28 -8.06
CA ASP A 930 -48.17 39.35 -7.69
C ASP A 930 -46.94 39.48 -8.62
N PHE A 931 -46.70 38.49 -9.47
CA PHE A 931 -45.52 38.39 -10.34
C PHE A 931 -45.83 38.54 -11.83
N LEU A 932 -47.10 38.63 -12.20
CA LEU A 932 -47.50 38.70 -13.61
C LEU A 932 -47.11 40.05 -14.24
N PRO A 933 -46.60 40.06 -15.49
CA PRO A 933 -46.16 41.27 -16.19
C PRO A 933 -47.30 42.28 -16.28
N LYS A 934 -47.01 43.58 -16.34
CA LYS A 934 -48.08 44.60 -16.38
C LYS A 934 -48.91 44.53 -17.67
N SER A 935 -48.27 44.24 -18.81
CA SER A 935 -48.96 43.95 -20.07
C SER A 935 -49.23 42.45 -20.23
N ALA A 936 -50.33 42.11 -20.90
CA ALA A 936 -50.68 40.73 -21.23
C ALA A 936 -50.35 40.36 -22.69
N ASP A 937 -49.78 41.27 -23.49
CA ASP A 937 -49.62 41.07 -24.96
C ASP A 937 -48.80 39.82 -25.31
N ASN A 938 -47.78 39.53 -24.51
CA ASN A 938 -46.85 38.41 -24.68
C ASN A 938 -47.21 37.18 -23.83
N LEU A 939 -48.37 37.16 -23.17
CA LEU A 939 -48.80 36.09 -22.28
C LEU A 939 -50.01 35.34 -22.87
N ARG A 940 -49.87 34.04 -23.08
CA ARG A 940 -50.91 33.14 -23.61
C ARG A 940 -51.22 32.06 -22.59
N LEU A 941 -52.47 32.03 -22.10
CA LEU A 941 -52.92 31.14 -21.04
C LEU A 941 -53.78 29.99 -21.60
N TYR A 942 -53.56 28.77 -21.11
CA TYR A 942 -54.28 27.57 -21.51
C TYR A 942 -54.70 26.76 -20.27
N ALA A 943 -55.98 26.39 -20.19
CA ALA A 943 -56.51 25.55 -19.12
C ALA A 943 -57.01 24.21 -19.69
N ASP A 944 -56.44 23.11 -19.22
CA ASP A 944 -56.62 21.77 -19.79
C ASP A 944 -57.97 21.11 -19.43
N GLU A 945 -58.44 21.28 -18.19
CA GLU A 945 -59.63 20.58 -17.67
C GLU A 945 -60.95 21.35 -17.90
N VAL A 946 -60.92 22.38 -18.75
CA VAL A 946 -62.10 23.19 -19.10
C VAL A 946 -62.46 23.01 -20.57
N THR A 947 -63.76 23.10 -20.87
CA THR A 947 -64.31 22.88 -22.21
C THR A 947 -64.56 24.17 -22.99
N GLU A 948 -64.47 25.33 -22.35
CA GLU A 948 -64.78 26.64 -22.95
C GLU A 948 -63.75 27.71 -22.58
N HIS A 949 -63.59 28.70 -23.46
CA HIS A 949 -62.77 29.88 -23.20
C HIS A 949 -63.35 30.66 -22.01
N GLY A 950 -62.49 31.31 -21.22
CA GLY A 950 -62.96 32.09 -20.08
C GLY A 950 -61.99 33.17 -19.66
N ARG A 951 -62.32 33.82 -18.53
CA ARG A 951 -61.50 34.83 -17.88
C ARG A 951 -61.32 34.48 -16.40
N VAL A 952 -60.13 34.73 -15.88
CA VAL A 952 -59.84 34.64 -14.44
C VAL A 952 -59.61 36.04 -13.90
N LEU A 953 -60.27 36.36 -12.79
CA LEU A 953 -60.09 37.60 -12.04
C LEU A 953 -58.88 37.44 -11.11
N LEU A 954 -57.88 38.31 -11.26
CA LEU A 954 -56.70 38.36 -10.39
C LEU A 954 -56.86 39.40 -9.27
N SER A 955 -57.48 40.52 -9.60
CA SER A 955 -57.87 41.60 -8.70
C SER A 955 -59.10 42.30 -9.27
N ASP A 956 -59.74 43.19 -8.50
CA ASP A 956 -60.98 43.89 -8.86
C ASP A 956 -60.91 44.61 -10.23
N GLU A 957 -59.70 44.98 -10.67
CA GLU A 957 -59.47 45.72 -11.93
C GLU A 957 -58.71 44.92 -13.00
N ARG A 958 -58.27 43.68 -12.70
CA ARG A 958 -57.40 42.90 -13.60
C ARG A 958 -57.93 41.50 -13.88
N SER A 959 -58.37 41.27 -15.12
CA SER A 959 -58.78 39.94 -15.62
C SER A 959 -57.87 39.43 -16.73
N LEU A 960 -57.55 38.14 -16.75
CA LEU A 960 -56.81 37.48 -17.84
C LEU A 960 -57.70 36.48 -18.57
N SER A 961 -57.68 36.52 -19.91
CA SER A 961 -58.36 35.53 -20.75
C SER A 961 -57.51 34.27 -20.95
N TYR A 962 -58.14 33.10 -20.91
CA TYR A 962 -57.50 31.81 -21.19
C TYR A 962 -58.20 31.05 -22.31
N ALA A 963 -57.43 30.22 -23.01
CA ALA A 963 -57.93 29.26 -23.99
C ALA A 963 -58.24 27.90 -23.36
N PHE A 964 -59.28 27.23 -23.87
CA PHE A 964 -59.65 25.89 -23.41
C PHE A 964 -58.76 24.82 -24.04
N GLY A 965 -58.48 23.77 -23.27
CA GLY A 965 -57.67 22.62 -23.67
C GLY A 965 -56.17 22.91 -23.78
N ARG A 966 -55.40 21.84 -24.04
CA ARG A 966 -53.96 21.93 -24.33
C ARG A 966 -53.73 22.49 -25.73
N PRO A 967 -52.77 23.42 -25.90
CA PRO A 967 -52.36 23.84 -27.22
C PRO A 967 -51.68 22.70 -27.97
N ARG A 968 -51.91 22.64 -29.28
CA ARG A 968 -51.16 21.74 -30.17
C ARG A 968 -49.75 22.31 -30.34
N ILE A 969 -48.75 21.63 -29.78
CA ILE A 969 -47.36 22.09 -29.81
C ILE A 969 -46.86 22.27 -31.25
N ASP A 970 -47.29 21.42 -32.17
CA ASP A 970 -46.96 21.55 -33.61
C ASP A 970 -47.43 22.89 -34.17
N ASP A 971 -48.67 23.29 -33.87
CA ASP A 971 -49.25 24.55 -34.35
C ASP A 971 -48.56 25.76 -33.69
N LEU A 972 -48.03 25.61 -32.48
CA LEU A 972 -47.24 26.63 -31.79
C LEU A 972 -45.84 26.80 -32.40
N LEU A 973 -45.14 25.70 -32.73
CA LEU A 973 -43.73 25.74 -33.12
C LEU A 973 -43.50 25.85 -34.63
N LYS A 974 -44.40 25.30 -35.45
CA LYS A 974 -44.29 25.27 -36.91
C LYS A 974 -44.07 26.66 -37.55
N PRO A 975 -44.70 27.77 -37.10
CA PRO A 975 -44.47 29.10 -37.68
C PRO A 975 -43.02 29.57 -37.59
N TYR A 976 -42.24 29.02 -36.66
CA TYR A 976 -40.86 29.42 -36.39
C TYR A 976 -39.83 28.52 -37.08
N ALA A 977 -40.26 27.49 -37.82
CA ALA A 977 -39.34 26.57 -38.50
C ALA A 977 -38.38 27.33 -39.43
N GLY A 978 -37.07 27.10 -39.28
CA GLY A 978 -36.02 27.79 -40.06
C GLY A 978 -35.68 29.21 -39.61
N THR A 979 -36.30 29.73 -38.54
CA THR A 979 -35.97 31.03 -37.94
C THR A 979 -34.94 30.88 -36.81
N LYS A 980 -34.32 31.98 -36.36
CA LYS A 980 -33.48 31.99 -35.16
C LYS A 980 -34.35 32.08 -33.90
N THR A 981 -35.09 31.01 -33.64
CA THR A 981 -35.98 30.90 -32.47
C THR A 981 -35.42 29.93 -31.45
N CYS A 982 -35.45 30.33 -30.18
CA CYS A 982 -35.17 29.46 -29.04
C CYS A 982 -36.47 29.06 -28.32
N VAL A 983 -36.61 27.78 -28.01
CA VAL A 983 -37.73 27.25 -27.22
C VAL A 983 -37.23 26.87 -25.83
N LEU A 984 -37.76 27.51 -24.79
CA LEU A 984 -37.52 27.15 -23.40
C LEU A 984 -38.76 26.45 -22.86
N VAL A 985 -38.58 25.25 -22.29
CA VAL A 985 -39.69 24.50 -21.70
C VAL A 985 -39.41 24.15 -20.25
N CYS A 986 -40.39 24.39 -19.37
CA CYS A 986 -40.35 24.02 -17.96
C CYS A 986 -41.72 23.47 -17.54
N GLY A 987 -41.78 22.20 -17.12
CA GLY A 987 -43.04 21.56 -16.75
C GLY A 987 -42.94 20.05 -16.61
N PRO A 988 -44.09 19.34 -16.62
CA PRO A 988 -44.13 17.89 -16.47
C PRO A 988 -43.27 17.16 -17.52
N PRO A 989 -42.63 16.02 -17.18
CA PRO A 989 -41.72 15.31 -18.09
C PRO A 989 -42.32 14.99 -19.46
N GLY A 990 -43.63 14.67 -19.50
CA GLY A 990 -44.33 14.40 -20.76
C GLY A 990 -44.44 15.62 -21.68
N LEU A 991 -44.69 16.82 -21.11
CA LEU A 991 -44.73 18.07 -21.88
C LEU A 991 -43.34 18.40 -22.42
N ALA A 992 -42.32 18.36 -21.56
CA ALA A 992 -40.95 18.67 -21.95
C ALA A 992 -40.43 17.73 -23.05
N ALA A 993 -40.74 16.44 -22.96
CA ALA A 993 -40.38 15.46 -24.00
C ALA A 993 -41.10 15.71 -25.33
N HIS A 994 -42.39 16.07 -25.27
CA HIS A 994 -43.15 16.37 -26.49
C HIS A 994 -42.65 17.64 -27.19
N VAL A 995 -42.40 18.72 -26.43
CA VAL A 995 -41.81 19.95 -26.95
C VAL A 995 -40.41 19.70 -27.51
N GLN A 996 -39.59 18.87 -26.85
CA GLN A 996 -38.27 18.50 -27.35
C GLN A 996 -38.31 17.81 -28.70
N ALA A 997 -39.21 16.82 -28.85
CA ALA A 997 -39.36 16.11 -30.11
C ALA A 997 -39.78 17.05 -31.25
N GLN A 998 -40.72 17.96 -30.99
CA GLN A 998 -41.21 18.87 -32.04
C GLN A 998 -40.24 20.00 -32.37
N ALA A 999 -39.57 20.57 -31.37
CA ALA A 999 -38.51 21.56 -31.61
C ALA A 999 -37.41 20.98 -32.51
N TYR A 1000 -37.03 19.71 -32.29
CA TYR A 1000 -36.05 19.02 -33.14
C TYR A 1000 -36.55 18.84 -34.58
N VAL A 1001 -37.81 18.44 -34.78
CA VAL A 1001 -38.40 18.29 -36.13
C VAL A 1001 -38.36 19.60 -36.93
N TYR A 1002 -38.56 20.73 -36.26
CA TYR A 1002 -38.55 22.06 -36.90
C TYR A 1002 -37.17 22.74 -36.90
N GLY A 1003 -36.11 22.07 -36.43
CA GLY A 1003 -34.76 22.62 -36.37
C GLY A 1003 -34.59 23.80 -35.41
N LEU A 1004 -35.42 23.88 -34.37
CA LEU A 1004 -35.40 24.93 -33.36
C LEU A 1004 -34.44 24.57 -32.23
N ASP A 1005 -33.73 25.58 -31.72
CA ASP A 1005 -32.88 25.41 -30.55
C ASP A 1005 -33.76 25.25 -29.31
N LEU A 1006 -33.50 24.23 -28.49
CA LEU A 1006 -34.27 23.91 -27.28
C LEU A 1006 -33.41 23.96 -26.03
N HIS A 1007 -33.92 24.63 -25.01
CA HIS A 1007 -33.44 24.57 -23.64
C HIS A 1007 -34.53 24.03 -22.71
N LYS A 1008 -34.16 23.05 -21.88
CA LYS A 1008 -35.09 22.43 -20.92
C LYS A 1008 -34.70 22.88 -19.53
N GLU A 1009 -35.60 23.59 -18.89
CA GLU A 1009 -35.50 23.87 -17.46
C GLU A 1009 -36.21 22.75 -16.70
N THR A 1010 -35.46 22.00 -15.91
CA THR A 1010 -36.00 20.89 -15.14
C THR A 1010 -35.55 21.00 -13.69
N PHE A 1011 -36.48 21.37 -12.81
CA PHE A 1011 -36.32 21.25 -11.37
C PHE A 1011 -36.72 19.82 -10.97
N LEU A 1012 -35.80 18.87 -11.17
CA LEU A 1012 -36.00 17.48 -10.75
C LEU A 1012 -35.65 17.36 -9.27
N LEU A 1013 -36.59 17.76 -8.40
CA LEU A 1013 -36.61 17.27 -7.03
C LEU A 1013 -36.79 15.73 -7.02
#